data_AF-A0A1Z8Q7J3-F1
#
_entry.id   AF-A0A1Z8Q7J3-F1
#
_cell.length_a   1.000
_cell.length_b   1.000
_cell.length_c   1.000
_cell.angle_alpha   90.00
_cell.angle_beta   90.00
_cell.angle_gamma   90.00
#
_symmetry.space_group_name_H-M   'P 1'
#
loop_
_entity.id
_entity.type
_entity.pdbx_description
1 polymer ?
#
loop_
_entity_poly.entity_id
_entity_poly.type
_entity_poly.pdbx_seq_one_letter_code
_entity_poly.pdbx_strand_id
1 'polypeptide(L)'
;MRIAVDLHGIQSDGSRSRGIGRYSLEIIRNIIVGFPGHEIVLVANAALSDLKKEFSSYLNYKNVTYFKWFAPCPFDFVSGNKKKRQIAKYLKSYAYACINADIILITSFFEGYADNCLVDFDRDFIQIPILSIFYDLIPLINHDTYLKHNPDFKKFYYSRLSQLKHLDGLLAISNSSAQEAIKYLQVSSQKVFNISSACDEKIFNTDSDINSSINVNKLSPFILYSGAVDPRKNVKSLIDAFSQLPVELDEYKLVLVGKLLPVEEDIVDNWISLLDINPSRVIRTGYLSDDDLVELYRNCDLFVFPSLHEGFGLPVLEAMACGAPVIGSNCTSITEVIELDSAMFDPRNIEDIKNLIIKSLTSSSFIDVLKNNSLIQSKKYSWFISAQAVINACVSILKLKKNISKPLSWSFLINQREQYLNLLLKKIRKLKIGNNKNELLRQICASIDKVTKQIDYLLREISQTEETLSWRVEGPFDSSYSLSILNRSFADALQTKIDNLTVHVTEGLGDYSPNIKYMKKYPQIFSLYNRSRNKFLRTSVVSRNLYPPRVKDMNARFNILHSYGWEESSFPTEWVDDFNTYIQGITVMSRQVKKILIDNGVELPIKVSGLGIDHIRDIKSTNDIIIKAKKFKVLHISSCFPRKGIDILLHAFADSFSCNDDISLIIKTFDNRHNKIDSILNKVRQSYSKFPDVIVIKDDFNDSQIKSLYEQSDLLVAPSRGEGFGLPIAEAMLLGVPVITTKWGGQLDFCNSDNSWLIDYRFVQSNSHFKLDFSYWAEPKIKDLSQALLEVYNSSPSKIYEKTKLAKDSISNFKWDLVAEKNLSFINKDLLKSNKSISKIGWVSTWNQKCGIASYSRNFIESVSEEILVFTPFNETSNLTNETHVIPSWQYPYSGDQNLDQLYKEIVSSCITTIVIQFNYAFFDFQEFSKFVSKIIEKDINIIIFLHSTIDPDKQEQKKLIFITNCLRKSTRIFVHTINDLNRLKNIGLVDNVSIFPHPIKNTCITLNSNSRISVFKNNKKLAIGSYGFCLPNKGFSELIKSIPLLKTAKLNFHINIFSSIYNAEYDYYYHELLDLIKHLNVENEVTINNNYLHSDDIQTLLSQQDIIVYPYQRSNESSSASIRDGLASLRPVLVTPLAIFDDVNDLVDYLPGLSPDDLASGIMAWYEKYKNKPETINKISASRAKLINSRSFSKLSLRLLSIINSLEINQD
;
A
#
# COMPACT_ATOMS: atom_id res chain seq x y z
N MET A 1 11.58 -25.41 12.52
CA MET A 1 11.88 -24.46 13.61
C MET A 1 11.40 -23.10 13.19
N ARG A 2 11.00 -22.26 14.14
CA ARG A 2 10.75 -20.83 13.94
C ARG A 2 11.91 -20.01 14.51
N ILE A 3 12.58 -19.23 13.67
CA ILE A 3 13.79 -18.47 14.01
C ILE A 3 13.47 -16.97 13.92
N ALA A 4 13.57 -16.26 15.04
CA ALA A 4 13.49 -14.80 15.06
C ALA A 4 14.88 -14.20 14.82
N VAL A 5 15.09 -13.57 13.67
CA VAL A 5 16.36 -12.97 13.29
C VAL A 5 16.34 -11.47 13.55
N ASP A 6 17.13 -11.01 14.50
CA ASP A 6 17.32 -9.59 14.82
C ASP A 6 18.17 -8.91 13.73
N LEU A 7 17.63 -7.85 13.12
CA LEU A 7 18.24 -7.18 11.98
C LEU A 7 19.19 -6.02 12.33
N HIS A 8 19.58 -5.83 13.60
CA HIS A 8 20.39 -4.67 13.97
C HIS A 8 21.72 -4.56 13.19
N GLY A 9 22.37 -5.67 12.83
CA GLY A 9 23.63 -5.65 12.07
C GLY A 9 23.54 -4.96 10.70
N ILE A 10 22.33 -4.89 10.13
CA ILE A 10 22.04 -4.22 8.84
C ILE A 10 21.18 -2.95 8.98
N GLN A 11 20.64 -2.68 10.17
CA GLN A 11 19.91 -1.44 10.49
C GLN A 11 20.78 -0.35 11.11
N SER A 12 21.90 -0.70 11.74
CA SER A 12 22.77 0.29 12.36
C SER A 12 23.52 1.10 11.31
N ASP A 13 23.53 2.43 11.48
CA ASP A 13 24.22 3.34 10.56
C ASP A 13 25.73 3.06 10.49
N GLY A 14 26.30 2.50 11.57
CA GLY A 14 27.73 2.18 11.67
C GLY A 14 28.15 0.90 10.97
N SER A 15 27.29 -0.13 10.93
CA SER A 15 27.65 -1.46 10.41
C SER A 15 27.04 -1.76 9.04
N ARG A 16 25.90 -1.16 8.71
CA ARG A 16 25.14 -1.44 7.48
C ARG A 16 25.96 -1.37 6.19
N SER A 17 26.83 -0.36 6.06
CA SER A 17 27.69 -0.15 4.88
C SER A 17 29.09 -0.75 5.02
N ARG A 18 29.33 -1.58 6.05
CA ARG A 18 30.61 -2.20 6.37
C ARG A 18 30.50 -3.72 6.36
N GLY A 19 31.61 -4.40 6.67
CA GLY A 19 31.71 -5.87 6.66
C GLY A 19 30.64 -6.58 7.51
N ILE A 20 30.33 -6.08 8.70
CA ILE A 20 29.28 -6.66 9.58
C ILE A 20 27.90 -6.64 8.91
N GLY A 21 27.54 -5.53 8.26
CA GLY A 21 26.29 -5.39 7.53
C GLY A 21 26.20 -6.35 6.34
N ARG A 22 27.25 -6.37 5.50
CA ARG A 22 27.33 -7.31 4.36
C ARG A 22 27.22 -8.76 4.82
N TYR A 23 27.98 -9.14 5.85
CA TYR A 23 27.97 -10.49 6.42
C TYR A 23 26.57 -10.89 6.93
N SER A 24 25.96 -10.00 7.73
CA SER A 24 24.64 -10.22 8.30
C SER A 24 23.60 -10.42 7.20
N LEU A 25 23.63 -9.58 6.15
CA LEU A 25 22.71 -9.66 5.02
C LEU A 25 22.82 -10.98 4.28
N GLU A 26 24.05 -11.39 3.93
CA GLU A 26 24.28 -12.61 3.14
C GLU A 26 23.91 -13.88 3.90
N ILE A 27 24.20 -13.94 5.21
CA ILE A 27 23.71 -15.06 6.04
C ILE A 27 22.19 -15.10 6.06
N ILE A 28 21.51 -13.97 6.26
CA ILE A 28 20.03 -13.96 6.29
C ILE A 28 19.46 -14.46 4.96
N ARG A 29 19.98 -13.94 3.83
CA ARG A 29 19.54 -14.34 2.48
C ARG A 29 19.71 -15.84 2.25
N ASN A 30 20.86 -16.39 2.60
CA ASN A 30 21.16 -17.81 2.42
C ASN A 30 20.40 -18.71 3.40
N ILE A 31 20.08 -18.23 4.61
CA ILE A 31 19.17 -18.93 5.52
C ILE A 31 17.77 -19.02 4.90
N ILE A 32 17.25 -17.91 4.37
CA ILE A 32 15.91 -17.86 3.77
C ILE A 32 15.80 -18.80 2.57
N VAL A 33 16.74 -18.69 1.62
CA VAL A 33 16.69 -19.42 0.34
C VAL A 33 17.10 -20.88 0.51
N GLY A 34 18.15 -21.15 1.29
CA GLY A 34 18.71 -22.48 1.48
C GLY A 34 17.88 -23.40 2.37
N PHE A 35 17.05 -22.84 3.27
CA PHE A 35 16.36 -23.61 4.30
C PHE A 35 14.85 -23.30 4.37
N PRO A 36 14.09 -23.50 3.28
CA PRO A 36 12.66 -23.17 3.22
C PRO A 36 11.78 -23.96 4.20
N GLY A 37 12.29 -25.06 4.77
CA GLY A 37 11.61 -25.84 5.82
C GLY A 37 11.64 -25.20 7.22
N HIS A 38 12.15 -23.97 7.35
CA HIS A 38 12.17 -23.21 8.60
C HIS A 38 11.39 -21.90 8.45
N GLU A 39 10.64 -21.52 9.48
CA GLU A 39 9.97 -20.21 9.53
C GLU A 39 10.96 -19.15 10.01
N ILE A 40 11.12 -18.09 9.24
CA ILE A 40 12.05 -16.98 9.50
C ILE A 40 11.25 -15.72 9.80
N VAL A 41 11.34 -15.22 11.03
CA VAL A 41 10.75 -13.94 11.42
C VAL A 41 11.85 -12.89 11.46
N LEU A 42 11.87 -12.00 10.47
CA LEU A 42 12.80 -10.88 10.37
C LEU A 42 12.33 -9.77 11.33
N VAL A 43 13.08 -9.53 12.39
CA VAL A 43 12.73 -8.59 13.47
C VAL A 43 13.51 -7.29 13.33
N ALA A 44 12.80 -6.23 12.97
CA ALA A 44 13.33 -4.89 12.83
C ALA A 44 12.94 -3.96 13.98
N ASN A 45 13.80 -2.99 14.23
CA ASN A 45 13.60 -1.90 15.17
C ASN A 45 13.03 -0.67 14.43
N ALA A 46 11.83 -0.23 14.82
CA ALA A 46 11.18 0.91 14.18
C ALA A 46 11.80 2.28 14.52
N ALA A 47 12.79 2.32 15.42
CA ALA A 47 13.59 3.52 15.70
C ALA A 47 14.72 3.76 14.69
N LEU A 48 14.94 2.83 13.76
CA LEU A 48 16.00 2.83 12.75
C LEU A 48 15.40 2.77 11.34
N SER A 49 16.25 2.79 10.31
CA SER A 49 15.82 2.65 8.91
C SER A 49 15.04 1.35 8.70
N ASP A 50 13.87 1.46 8.05
CA ASP A 50 13.03 0.30 7.72
C ASP A 50 13.68 -0.50 6.58
N LEU A 51 13.83 -1.80 6.79
CA LEU A 51 14.48 -2.72 5.84
C LEU A 51 13.50 -3.55 5.04
N LYS A 52 12.20 -3.30 5.19
CA LYS A 52 11.17 -4.10 4.51
C LYS A 52 11.40 -4.13 2.99
N LYS A 53 11.90 -3.03 2.40
CA LYS A 53 12.25 -2.93 0.97
C LYS A 53 13.41 -3.86 0.58
N GLU A 54 14.49 -3.90 1.35
CA GLU A 54 15.67 -4.74 1.05
C GLU A 54 15.35 -6.24 1.05
N PHE A 55 14.30 -6.63 1.76
CA PHE A 55 13.83 -8.00 1.84
C PHE A 55 12.61 -8.29 0.97
N SER A 56 12.11 -7.35 0.15
CA SER A 56 10.81 -7.52 -0.51
C SER A 56 10.72 -8.76 -1.38
N SER A 57 11.78 -9.07 -2.15
CA SER A 57 11.89 -10.31 -2.93
C SER A 57 11.80 -11.57 -2.07
N TYR A 58 12.32 -11.51 -0.83
CA TYR A 58 12.33 -12.59 0.15
C TYR A 58 11.05 -12.68 0.99
N LEU A 59 10.30 -11.58 1.13
CA LEU A 59 9.01 -11.58 1.82
C LEU A 59 7.91 -12.31 1.03
N ASN A 60 8.17 -12.67 -0.23
CA ASN A 60 7.31 -13.54 -1.03
C ASN A 60 7.34 -15.00 -0.59
N TYR A 61 8.38 -15.43 0.13
CA TYR A 61 8.46 -16.80 0.63
C TYR A 61 7.49 -16.95 1.81
N LYS A 62 6.60 -17.95 1.73
CA LYS A 62 5.53 -18.18 2.73
C LYS A 62 6.06 -18.39 4.15
N ASN A 63 7.30 -18.84 4.29
CA ASN A 63 7.96 -19.09 5.56
C ASN A 63 8.69 -17.84 6.12
N VAL A 64 8.61 -16.67 5.48
CA VAL A 64 9.29 -15.45 5.91
C VAL A 64 8.28 -14.38 6.34
N THR A 65 8.46 -13.81 7.53
CA THR A 65 7.61 -12.70 8.00
C THR A 65 8.43 -11.52 8.49
N TYR A 66 8.00 -10.30 8.16
CA TYR A 66 8.63 -9.06 8.65
C TYR A 66 7.88 -8.52 9.88
N PHE A 67 8.60 -8.29 10.97
CA PHE A 67 8.03 -7.84 12.24
C PHE A 67 8.78 -6.64 12.79
N LYS A 68 8.06 -5.61 13.25
CA LYS A 68 8.64 -4.41 13.85
C LYS A 68 8.27 -4.25 15.32
N TRP A 69 9.27 -3.97 16.16
CA TRP A 69 9.04 -3.51 17.53
C TRP A 69 9.24 -1.99 17.65
N PHE A 70 8.55 -1.38 18.62
CA PHE A 70 8.51 0.07 18.82
C PHE A 70 8.89 0.43 20.25
N ALA A 71 9.58 1.54 20.43
CA ALA A 71 9.84 2.12 21.76
C ALA A 71 10.03 3.65 21.72
N PRO A 72 9.80 4.35 22.85
CA PRO A 72 10.09 5.78 22.97
C PRO A 72 11.60 6.07 22.85
N CYS A 73 11.98 6.89 21.87
CA CYS A 73 13.37 7.31 21.60
C CYS A 73 13.75 8.65 22.29
N PRO A 74 15.04 8.99 22.42
CA PRO A 74 16.22 8.15 22.15
C PRO A 74 16.51 7.18 23.32
N PHE A 75 17.17 6.07 23.01
CA PHE A 75 17.59 5.05 23.97
C PHE A 75 18.98 4.44 23.68
N ASP A 76 19.74 5.07 22.80
CA ASP A 76 21.17 4.81 22.58
C ASP A 76 21.99 4.94 23.88
N PHE A 77 23.23 4.45 23.88
CA PHE A 77 24.07 4.47 25.08
C PHE A 77 24.55 5.89 25.43
N VAL A 78 24.94 6.68 24.43
CA VAL A 78 25.56 8.01 24.60
C VAL A 78 24.58 9.04 25.16
N SER A 79 23.29 8.98 24.80
CA SER A 79 22.27 9.91 25.32
C SER A 79 22.02 9.78 26.82
N GLY A 80 22.53 8.74 27.48
CA GLY A 80 22.42 8.54 28.92
C GLY A 80 20.99 8.30 29.42
N ASN A 81 20.01 8.06 28.53
CA ASN A 81 18.60 7.95 28.87
C ASN A 81 18.23 6.56 29.44
N LYS A 82 18.79 6.24 30.61
CA LYS A 82 18.67 4.93 31.27
C LYS A 82 17.22 4.43 31.41
N LYS A 83 16.27 5.34 31.68
CA LYS A 83 14.85 4.98 31.82
C LYS A 83 14.22 4.59 30.49
N LYS A 84 14.39 5.38 29.42
CA LYS A 84 13.88 5.03 28.09
C LYS A 84 14.53 3.75 27.55
N ARG A 85 15.84 3.56 27.77
CA ARG A 85 16.55 2.31 27.45
C ARG A 85 15.98 1.10 28.17
N GLN A 86 15.66 1.23 29.45
CA GLN A 86 15.04 0.14 30.21
C GLN A 86 13.60 -0.16 29.72
N ILE A 87 12.82 0.87 29.36
CA ILE A 87 11.49 0.71 28.76
C ILE A 87 11.59 0.01 27.40
N ALA A 88 12.51 0.46 26.54
CA ALA A 88 12.79 -0.15 25.24
C ALA A 88 13.19 -1.62 25.38
N LYS A 89 14.03 -1.96 26.37
CA LYS A 89 14.39 -3.34 26.70
C LYS A 89 13.17 -4.19 27.03
N TYR A 90 12.25 -3.68 27.86
CA TYR A 90 11.02 -4.40 28.21
C TYR A 90 10.07 -4.55 27.03
N LEU A 91 9.90 -3.51 26.20
CA LEU A 91 9.06 -3.57 25.01
C LEU A 91 9.62 -4.54 23.96
N LYS A 92 10.94 -4.50 23.70
CA LYS A 92 11.64 -5.47 22.86
C LYS A 92 11.43 -6.88 23.40
N SER A 93 11.72 -7.11 24.68
CA SER A 93 11.58 -8.45 25.29
C SER A 93 10.15 -8.98 25.26
N TYR A 94 9.15 -8.12 25.50
CA TYR A 94 7.73 -8.46 25.32
C TYR A 94 7.42 -8.88 23.88
N ALA A 95 7.89 -8.11 22.90
CA ALA A 95 7.69 -8.40 21.49
C ALA A 95 8.27 -9.78 21.11
N TYR A 96 9.54 -10.04 21.45
CA TYR A 96 10.18 -11.34 21.19
C TYR A 96 9.48 -12.52 21.88
N ALA A 97 9.01 -12.33 23.12
CA ALA A 97 8.27 -13.38 23.84
C ALA A 97 6.96 -13.76 23.13
N CYS A 98 6.34 -12.80 22.44
CA CYS A 98 5.08 -12.99 21.74
C CYS A 98 5.22 -13.56 20.32
N ILE A 99 6.41 -13.49 19.71
CA ILE A 99 6.67 -14.05 18.35
C ILE A 99 6.50 -15.59 18.34
N ASN A 100 6.59 -16.23 19.51
CA ASN A 100 6.57 -17.68 19.66
C ASN A 100 7.67 -18.40 18.84
N ALA A 101 8.87 -17.81 18.80
CA ALA A 101 10.03 -18.44 18.17
C ALA A 101 10.59 -19.61 19.01
N ASP A 102 11.33 -20.50 18.34
CA ASP A 102 12.16 -21.54 18.97
C ASP A 102 13.55 -20.99 19.32
N ILE A 103 14.08 -20.09 18.48
CA ILE A 103 15.41 -19.50 18.62
C ILE A 103 15.36 -18.01 18.28
N ILE A 104 16.19 -17.23 18.97
CA ILE A 104 16.53 -15.86 18.59
C ILE A 104 17.95 -15.85 18.04
N LEU A 105 18.13 -15.35 16.81
CA LEU A 105 19.42 -15.14 16.17
C LEU A 105 19.74 -13.64 16.13
N ILE A 106 20.83 -13.23 16.75
CA ILE A 106 21.32 -11.85 16.73
C ILE A 106 22.46 -11.73 15.74
N THR A 107 22.31 -10.82 14.77
CA THR A 107 23.27 -10.66 13.67
C THR A 107 24.50 -9.84 14.04
N SER A 108 24.37 -8.96 15.04
CA SER A 108 25.50 -8.25 15.67
C SER A 108 25.17 -7.89 17.12
N PHE A 109 26.09 -8.19 18.05
CA PHE A 109 25.90 -7.95 19.49
C PHE A 109 26.61 -6.68 20.00
N PHE A 110 27.31 -5.95 19.14
CA PHE A 110 28.10 -4.76 19.51
C PHE A 110 27.49 -3.43 19.04
N GLU A 111 26.29 -3.47 18.47
CA GLU A 111 25.51 -2.29 18.09
C GLU A 111 24.92 -1.55 19.32
N GLY A 112 24.57 -0.27 19.17
CA GLY A 112 23.84 0.49 20.20
C GLY A 112 24.67 1.48 21.02
N TYR A 113 25.86 1.86 20.55
CA TYR A 113 26.69 2.87 21.21
C TYR A 113 26.12 4.27 20.97
N ALA A 114 26.12 4.74 19.73
CA ALA A 114 25.65 6.08 19.34
C ALA A 114 24.31 6.06 18.57
N ASP A 115 23.73 4.89 18.35
CA ASP A 115 22.48 4.68 17.62
C ASP A 115 21.43 3.99 18.50
N ASN A 116 20.15 4.05 18.09
CA ASN A 116 19.04 3.44 18.82
C ASN A 116 18.98 1.91 18.62
N CYS A 117 20.11 1.23 18.45
CA CYS A 117 20.19 -0.22 18.51
C CYS A 117 20.14 -0.70 19.97
N LEU A 118 19.45 -1.81 20.22
CA LEU A 118 19.36 -2.39 21.56
C LEU A 118 19.41 -3.90 21.49
N VAL A 119 20.57 -4.48 21.84
CA VAL A 119 20.76 -5.93 21.92
C VAL A 119 20.49 -6.50 23.32
N ASP A 120 20.13 -5.64 24.29
CA ASP A 120 19.77 -6.04 25.66
C ASP A 120 18.38 -6.73 25.68
N PHE A 121 18.23 -7.77 26.51
CA PHE A 121 16.94 -8.43 26.77
C PHE A 121 16.72 -8.63 28.28
N ASP A 122 15.46 -8.84 28.67
CA ASP A 122 15.07 -9.26 30.02
C ASP A 122 14.70 -10.76 30.00
N ARG A 123 15.48 -11.57 30.72
CA ARG A 123 15.33 -13.03 30.80
C ARG A 123 14.04 -13.46 31.53
N ASP A 124 13.31 -12.56 32.22
CA ASP A 124 11.97 -12.91 32.73
C ASP A 124 10.95 -13.13 31.59
N PHE A 125 11.18 -12.53 30.41
CA PHE A 125 10.36 -12.72 29.22
C PHE A 125 10.87 -13.84 28.33
N ILE A 126 12.19 -13.92 28.13
CA ILE A 126 12.81 -14.75 27.09
C ILE A 126 13.52 -15.96 27.71
N GLN A 127 12.85 -17.11 27.63
CA GLN A 127 13.37 -18.41 28.10
C GLN A 127 13.94 -19.28 26.97
N ILE A 128 13.68 -18.91 25.71
CA ILE A 128 14.19 -19.63 24.54
C ILE A 128 15.68 -19.33 24.30
N PRO A 129 16.41 -20.23 23.60
CA PRO A 129 17.81 -19.99 23.27
C PRO A 129 18.05 -18.73 22.43
N ILE A 130 19.10 -17.99 22.79
CA ILE A 130 19.58 -16.83 22.06
C ILE A 130 20.99 -17.12 21.56
N LEU A 131 21.18 -17.04 20.23
CA LEU A 131 22.46 -17.19 19.57
C LEU A 131 22.86 -15.84 18.95
N SER A 132 24.16 -15.56 18.88
CA SER A 132 24.68 -14.38 18.18
C SER A 132 25.84 -14.73 17.27
N ILE A 133 25.90 -14.09 16.12
CA ILE A 133 27.12 -14.03 15.31
C ILE A 133 28.21 -13.33 16.14
N PHE A 134 29.39 -13.94 16.16
CA PHE A 134 30.54 -13.53 16.94
C PHE A 134 31.72 -13.27 16.01
N TYR A 135 32.09 -11.99 15.89
CA TYR A 135 33.10 -11.54 14.93
C TYR A 135 34.52 -11.74 15.48
N ASP A 136 34.95 -10.91 16.44
CA ASP A 136 36.29 -10.97 17.03
C ASP A 136 36.35 -10.26 18.39
N LEU A 137 37.50 -10.37 19.07
CA LEU A 137 37.81 -9.62 20.29
C LEU A 137 39.01 -8.67 20.11
N ILE A 138 39.25 -8.18 18.89
CA ILE A 138 40.37 -7.28 18.59
C ILE A 138 40.42 -6.10 19.58
N PRO A 139 39.32 -5.39 19.91
CA PRO A 139 39.38 -4.28 20.87
C PRO A 139 39.74 -4.73 22.29
N LEU A 140 39.38 -5.95 22.70
CA LEU A 140 39.72 -6.48 24.03
C LEU A 140 41.19 -6.87 24.11
N ILE A 141 41.71 -7.51 23.06
CA ILE A 141 43.08 -8.03 22.98
C ILE A 141 44.07 -6.88 22.80
N ASN A 142 43.74 -5.90 21.95
CA ASN A 142 44.54 -4.70 21.69
C ASN A 142 43.99 -3.49 22.47
N HIS A 143 43.88 -3.66 23.78
CA HIS A 143 43.23 -2.70 24.68
C HIS A 143 43.80 -1.28 24.60
N ASP A 144 45.14 -1.17 24.60
CA ASP A 144 45.82 0.13 24.58
C ASP A 144 45.49 0.94 23.32
N THR A 145 45.31 0.27 22.19
CA THR A 145 45.00 0.89 20.90
C THR A 145 43.54 1.33 20.82
N TYR A 146 42.59 0.45 21.16
CA TYR A 146 41.17 0.68 20.85
C TYR A 146 40.30 1.13 22.04
N LEU A 147 40.69 0.86 23.28
CA LEU A 147 39.85 1.12 24.46
C LEU A 147 40.42 2.15 25.43
N LYS A 148 41.75 2.34 25.47
CA LYS A 148 42.41 3.24 26.42
C LYS A 148 41.98 4.70 26.30
N HIS A 149 41.84 5.19 25.07
CA HIS A 149 41.59 6.60 24.77
C HIS A 149 40.10 6.96 24.68
N ASN A 150 39.18 6.00 24.87
CA ASN A 150 37.73 6.23 24.82
C ASN A 150 37.00 5.54 25.99
N PRO A 151 36.90 6.18 27.17
CA PRO A 151 36.38 5.56 28.39
C PRO A 151 34.88 5.18 28.30
N ASP A 152 34.08 5.95 27.56
CA ASP A 152 32.65 5.68 27.39
C ASP A 152 32.41 4.47 26.48
N PHE A 153 33.13 4.40 25.35
CA PHE A 153 33.10 3.22 24.49
C PHE A 153 33.63 1.98 25.22
N LYS A 154 34.71 2.11 25.99
CA LYS A 154 35.22 1.04 26.85
C LYS A 154 34.14 0.51 27.79
N LYS A 155 33.44 1.39 28.49
CA LYS A 155 32.34 1.00 29.39
C LYS A 155 31.20 0.30 28.65
N PHE A 156 30.80 0.82 27.49
CA PHE A 156 29.81 0.19 26.62
C PHE A 156 30.27 -1.22 26.19
N TYR A 157 31.48 -1.35 25.66
CA TYR A 157 32.05 -2.59 25.15
C TYR A 157 32.12 -3.67 26.23
N TYR A 158 32.65 -3.36 27.42
CA TYR A 158 32.66 -4.31 28.56
C TYR A 158 31.25 -4.71 28.99
N SER A 159 30.26 -3.80 28.90
CA SER A 159 28.86 -4.15 29.19
C SER A 159 28.31 -5.17 28.18
N ARG A 160 28.69 -5.07 26.89
CA ARG A 160 28.33 -6.06 25.86
C ARG A 160 29.00 -7.39 26.13
N LEU A 161 30.30 -7.41 26.42
CA LEU A 161 31.05 -8.63 26.73
C LEU A 161 30.44 -9.40 27.91
N SER A 162 30.05 -8.69 28.98
CA SER A 162 29.39 -9.33 30.13
C SER A 162 28.10 -10.04 29.74
N GLN A 163 27.31 -9.48 28.83
CA GLN A 163 26.05 -10.06 28.40
C GLN A 163 26.23 -11.18 27.39
N LEU A 164 27.22 -11.05 26.51
CA LEU A 164 27.56 -12.04 25.50
C LEU A 164 27.86 -13.42 26.13
N LYS A 165 28.48 -13.44 27.31
CA LYS A 165 28.73 -14.67 28.11
C LYS A 165 27.46 -15.40 28.55
N HIS A 166 26.32 -14.71 28.61
CA HIS A 166 25.04 -15.27 29.03
C HIS A 166 24.17 -15.76 27.85
N LEU A 167 24.69 -15.72 26.62
CA LEU A 167 24.03 -16.30 25.46
C LEU A 167 24.10 -17.83 25.49
N ASP A 168 23.21 -18.45 24.73
CA ASP A 168 23.09 -19.90 24.64
C ASP A 168 24.04 -20.47 23.58
N GLY A 169 24.41 -19.68 22.56
CA GLY A 169 25.46 -20.01 21.60
C GLY A 169 26.11 -18.79 20.94
N LEU A 170 27.39 -18.93 20.58
CA LEU A 170 28.18 -17.96 19.84
C LEU A 170 28.59 -18.57 18.50
N LEU A 171 28.27 -17.89 17.41
CA LEU A 171 28.52 -18.33 16.04
C LEU A 171 29.74 -17.58 15.53
N ALA A 172 30.93 -18.13 15.77
CA ALA A 172 32.19 -17.53 15.43
C ALA A 172 32.43 -17.56 13.92
N ILE A 173 32.86 -16.43 13.35
CA ILE A 173 33.12 -16.32 11.91
C ILE A 173 34.39 -17.04 11.44
N SER A 174 35.21 -17.54 12.36
CA SER A 174 36.45 -18.29 12.11
C SER A 174 36.76 -19.20 13.30
N ASN A 175 37.65 -20.18 13.11
CA ASN A 175 38.15 -20.97 14.24
C ASN A 175 39.04 -20.12 15.16
N SER A 176 39.81 -19.18 14.61
CA SER A 176 40.56 -18.19 15.41
C SER A 176 39.64 -17.44 16.39
N SER A 177 38.54 -16.86 15.90
CA SER A 177 37.56 -16.17 16.75
C SER A 177 36.88 -17.12 17.72
N ALA A 178 36.61 -18.37 17.35
CA ALA A 178 36.07 -19.36 18.27
C ALA A 178 37.00 -19.59 19.48
N GLN A 179 38.31 -19.72 19.24
CA GLN A 179 39.31 -19.86 20.30
C GLN A 179 39.43 -18.59 21.15
N GLU A 180 39.31 -17.41 20.55
CA GLU A 180 39.28 -16.14 21.30
C GLU A 180 38.10 -16.07 22.27
N ALA A 181 36.90 -16.46 21.81
CA ALA A 181 35.73 -16.52 22.68
C ALA A 181 35.99 -17.44 23.88
N ILE A 182 36.47 -18.66 23.64
CA ILE A 182 36.75 -19.64 24.69
C ILE A 182 37.79 -19.11 25.67
N LYS A 183 38.91 -18.59 25.15
CA LYS A 183 40.06 -18.14 25.96
C LYS A 183 39.77 -16.87 26.75
N TYR A 184 39.28 -15.82 26.10
CA TYR A 184 39.17 -14.48 26.70
C TYR A 184 37.80 -14.23 27.34
N LEU A 185 36.72 -14.85 26.83
CA LEU A 185 35.40 -14.74 27.47
C LEU A 185 35.14 -15.84 28.49
N GLN A 186 35.95 -16.92 28.48
CA GLN A 186 35.78 -18.09 29.34
C GLN A 186 34.41 -18.75 29.17
N VAL A 187 33.92 -18.79 27.93
CA VAL A 187 32.69 -19.50 27.58
C VAL A 187 33.00 -20.97 27.27
N SER A 188 32.06 -21.86 27.59
CA SER A 188 32.19 -23.30 27.29
C SER A 188 32.31 -23.52 25.78
N SER A 189 33.25 -24.37 25.35
CA SER A 189 33.43 -24.76 23.94
C SER A 189 32.17 -25.37 23.33
N GLN A 190 31.31 -26.03 24.14
CA GLN A 190 30.02 -26.57 23.69
C GLN A 190 29.02 -25.49 23.23
N LYS A 191 29.27 -24.22 23.55
CA LYS A 191 28.45 -23.08 23.14
C LYS A 191 29.05 -22.29 21.98
N VAL A 192 30.23 -22.64 21.50
CA VAL A 192 30.93 -21.90 20.44
C VAL A 192 30.95 -22.75 19.18
N PHE A 193 30.41 -22.21 18.10
CA PHE A 193 30.30 -22.88 16.81
C PHE A 193 31.06 -22.09 15.77
N ASN A 194 31.98 -22.72 15.06
CA ASN A 194 32.60 -22.09 13.89
C ASN A 194 31.60 -22.17 12.72
N ILE A 195 31.13 -21.01 12.26
CA ILE A 195 30.25 -20.88 11.10
C ILE A 195 30.98 -20.37 9.85
N SER A 196 32.28 -20.10 9.98
CA SER A 196 33.12 -19.54 8.92
C SER A 196 32.57 -18.21 8.35
N SER A 197 33.13 -17.77 7.22
CA SER A 197 32.65 -16.67 6.40
C SER A 197 32.78 -17.03 4.92
N ALA A 198 32.38 -16.12 4.04
CA ALA A 198 32.49 -16.27 2.60
C ALA A 198 32.60 -14.90 1.91
N CYS A 199 32.99 -14.89 0.64
CA CYS A 199 32.86 -13.73 -0.26
C CYS A 199 31.64 -13.93 -1.18
N ASP A 200 31.21 -12.86 -1.87
CA ASP A 200 30.13 -12.97 -2.86
C ASP A 200 30.67 -13.65 -4.13
N GLU A 201 30.28 -14.92 -4.34
CA GLU A 201 30.72 -15.75 -5.48
C GLU A 201 30.27 -15.20 -6.85
N LYS A 202 29.23 -14.36 -6.89
CA LYS A 202 28.78 -13.75 -8.16
C LYS A 202 29.69 -12.60 -8.58
N ILE A 203 30.27 -11.91 -7.60
CA ILE A 203 31.15 -10.78 -7.81
C ILE A 203 32.60 -11.28 -7.94
N PHE A 204 33.09 -11.97 -6.91
CA PHE A 204 34.46 -12.45 -6.81
C PHE A 204 34.57 -13.88 -7.36
N ASN A 205 34.94 -13.99 -8.62
CA ASN A 205 35.23 -15.26 -9.30
C ASN A 205 36.21 -15.02 -10.46
N THR A 206 36.60 -16.07 -11.19
CA THR A 206 37.52 -15.97 -12.33
C THR A 206 36.85 -15.56 -13.65
N ASP A 207 35.53 -15.69 -13.78
CA ASP A 207 34.84 -15.77 -15.07
C ASP A 207 33.73 -14.72 -15.30
N SER A 208 33.49 -13.80 -14.35
CA SER A 208 32.45 -12.77 -14.47
C SER A 208 32.79 -11.69 -15.49
N ASP A 209 31.80 -11.35 -16.33
CA ASP A 209 31.81 -10.15 -17.17
C ASP A 209 31.72 -8.91 -16.27
N ILE A 210 32.79 -8.13 -16.19
CA ILE A 210 32.91 -6.96 -15.31
C ILE A 210 33.03 -5.67 -16.12
N ASN A 211 32.42 -4.59 -15.62
CA ASN A 211 32.51 -3.28 -16.24
C ASN A 211 33.53 -2.41 -15.49
N SER A 212 34.79 -2.80 -15.60
CA SER A 212 35.91 -2.16 -14.92
C SER A 212 36.33 -0.86 -15.61
N SER A 213 36.60 0.16 -14.80
CA SER A 213 37.14 1.46 -15.23
C SER A 213 38.66 1.56 -15.06
N ILE A 214 39.25 0.64 -14.28
CA ILE A 214 40.69 0.63 -14.01
C ILE A 214 41.48 -0.01 -15.15
N ASN A 215 42.55 0.65 -15.57
CA ASN A 215 43.44 0.13 -16.61
C ASN A 215 44.63 -0.60 -15.98
N VAL A 216 44.48 -1.91 -15.77
CA VAL A 216 45.50 -2.77 -15.15
C VAL A 216 46.84 -2.78 -15.88
N ASN A 217 46.84 -2.61 -17.21
CA ASN A 217 48.09 -2.56 -18.00
C ASN A 217 49.00 -1.39 -17.60
N LYS A 218 48.44 -0.32 -17.00
CA LYS A 218 49.25 0.80 -16.46
C LYS A 218 49.83 0.50 -15.09
N LEU A 219 49.31 -0.50 -14.40
CA LEU A 219 49.74 -0.93 -13.07
C LEU A 219 50.72 -2.10 -13.15
N SER A 220 50.54 -3.02 -14.10
CA SER A 220 51.38 -4.19 -14.29
C SER A 220 52.86 -3.86 -14.58
N PRO A 221 53.81 -4.65 -14.05
CA PRO A 221 53.59 -5.71 -13.05
C PRO A 221 53.37 -5.13 -11.63
N PHE A 222 52.53 -5.77 -10.81
CA PHE A 222 52.21 -5.26 -9.48
C PHE A 222 51.89 -6.30 -8.40
N ILE A 223 52.28 -5.96 -7.18
CA ILE A 223 51.91 -6.60 -5.93
C ILE A 223 50.71 -5.85 -5.36
N LEU A 224 49.68 -6.58 -4.94
CA LEU A 224 48.42 -6.03 -4.46
C LEU A 224 48.25 -6.21 -2.96
N TYR A 225 47.76 -5.16 -2.29
CA TYR A 225 47.24 -5.19 -0.95
C TYR A 225 45.86 -4.50 -0.92
N SER A 226 44.90 -5.08 -0.22
CA SER A 226 43.55 -4.52 -0.05
C SER A 226 43.18 -4.44 1.44
N GLY A 227 42.98 -3.22 1.94
CA GLY A 227 42.64 -2.97 3.33
C GLY A 227 42.94 -1.55 3.82
N ALA A 228 42.53 -1.25 5.05
CA ALA A 228 42.87 0.01 5.73
C ALA A 228 44.28 -0.04 6.34
N VAL A 229 44.86 1.12 6.66
CA VAL A 229 46.21 1.24 7.26
C VAL A 229 46.15 1.22 8.79
N ASP A 230 45.19 0.48 9.35
CA ASP A 230 45.10 0.27 10.80
C ASP A 230 46.37 -0.47 11.30
N PRO A 231 46.92 -0.15 12.49
CA PRO A 231 48.14 -0.79 13.01
C PRO A 231 48.12 -2.33 12.97
N ARG A 232 46.96 -2.97 13.16
CA ARG A 232 46.85 -4.43 13.11
C ARG A 232 47.02 -5.00 11.70
N LYS A 233 46.78 -4.19 10.67
CA LYS A 233 46.92 -4.59 9.26
C LYS A 233 48.38 -4.59 8.81
N ASN A 234 49.27 -3.97 9.59
CA ASN A 234 50.72 -4.11 9.47
C ASN A 234 51.28 -3.73 8.08
N VAL A 235 50.64 -2.77 7.42
CA VAL A 235 51.01 -2.29 6.08
C VAL A 235 52.44 -1.74 6.07
N LYS A 236 52.90 -1.13 7.16
CA LYS A 236 54.29 -0.67 7.30
C LYS A 236 55.31 -1.78 7.03
N SER A 237 55.10 -2.97 7.59
CA SER A 237 56.05 -4.09 7.44
C SER A 237 56.09 -4.62 6.01
N LEU A 238 54.96 -4.55 5.28
CA LEU A 238 54.91 -4.85 3.86
C LEU A 238 55.67 -3.81 3.02
N ILE A 239 55.50 -2.52 3.30
CA ILE A 239 56.24 -1.45 2.61
C ILE A 239 57.75 -1.57 2.89
N ASP A 240 58.13 -1.90 4.12
CA ASP A 240 59.53 -2.14 4.51
C ASP A 240 60.12 -3.33 3.74
N ALA A 241 59.43 -4.48 3.72
CA ALA A 241 59.85 -5.64 2.93
C ALA A 241 59.93 -5.33 1.42
N PHE A 242 58.99 -4.54 0.90
CA PHE A 242 58.97 -4.10 -0.50
C PHE A 242 60.16 -3.19 -0.84
N SER A 243 60.56 -2.31 0.07
CA SER A 243 61.73 -1.43 -0.12
C SER A 243 63.06 -2.18 -0.25
N GLN A 244 63.10 -3.41 0.28
CA GLN A 244 64.30 -4.24 0.32
C GLN A 244 64.33 -5.30 -0.80
N LEU A 245 63.40 -5.25 -1.76
CA LEU A 245 63.41 -6.17 -2.90
C LEU A 245 64.64 -5.95 -3.79
N PRO A 246 65.18 -7.01 -4.41
CA PRO A 246 66.36 -6.91 -5.25
C PRO A 246 66.04 -6.19 -6.57
N VAL A 247 67.06 -5.64 -7.23
CA VAL A 247 66.95 -4.77 -8.42
C VAL A 247 66.21 -5.45 -9.57
N GLU A 248 66.28 -6.78 -9.68
CA GLU A 248 65.56 -7.57 -10.69
C GLU A 248 64.03 -7.47 -10.56
N LEU A 249 63.52 -7.03 -9.40
CA LEU A 249 62.09 -6.83 -9.14
C LEU A 249 61.70 -5.34 -9.07
N ASP A 250 62.57 -4.42 -9.51
CA ASP A 250 62.32 -2.97 -9.43
C ASP A 250 61.17 -2.48 -10.29
N GLU A 251 60.78 -3.24 -11.33
CA GLU A 251 59.64 -2.92 -12.18
C GLU A 251 58.28 -3.10 -11.47
N TYR A 252 58.22 -3.92 -10.40
CA TYR A 252 56.98 -4.16 -9.67
C TYR A 252 56.56 -2.94 -8.87
N LYS A 253 55.26 -2.63 -8.95
CA LYS A 253 54.59 -1.62 -8.13
C LYS A 253 53.86 -2.28 -6.96
N LEU A 254 53.80 -1.61 -5.82
CA LEU A 254 52.93 -1.95 -4.70
C LEU A 254 51.63 -1.16 -4.82
N VAL A 255 50.53 -1.83 -5.14
CA VAL A 255 49.20 -1.22 -5.26
C VAL A 255 48.46 -1.40 -3.93
N LEU A 256 48.21 -0.29 -3.25
CA LEU A 256 47.45 -0.21 -2.00
C LEU A 256 46.00 0.21 -2.30
N VAL A 257 45.08 -0.73 -2.10
CA VAL A 257 43.65 -0.53 -2.30
C VAL A 257 42.93 -0.30 -0.98
N GLY A 258 42.16 0.77 -0.92
CA GLY A 258 41.43 1.17 0.27
C GLY A 258 41.33 2.68 0.41
N LYS A 259 40.27 3.15 1.05
CA LYS A 259 40.13 4.57 1.38
C LYS A 259 41.03 4.90 2.57
N LEU A 260 42.07 5.68 2.31
CA LEU A 260 42.92 6.28 3.35
C LEU A 260 42.32 7.61 3.79
N LEU A 261 42.36 7.88 5.09
CA LEU A 261 42.16 9.22 5.61
C LEU A 261 43.41 10.07 5.33
N PRO A 262 43.31 11.41 5.24
CA PRO A 262 44.47 12.26 4.98
C PRO A 262 45.66 12.01 5.94
N VAL A 263 45.36 11.76 7.22
CA VAL A 263 46.39 11.43 8.23
C VAL A 263 47.07 10.08 7.94
N GLU A 264 46.34 9.12 7.40
CA GLU A 264 46.89 7.82 7.00
C GLU A 264 47.73 7.93 5.72
N GLU A 265 47.32 8.82 4.79
CA GLU A 265 48.13 9.15 3.61
C GLU A 265 49.47 9.77 4.02
N ASP A 266 49.46 10.75 4.92
CA ASP A 266 50.68 11.38 5.47
C ASP A 266 51.61 10.35 6.13
N ILE A 267 51.05 9.39 6.86
CA ILE A 267 51.81 8.30 7.51
C ILE A 267 52.48 7.41 6.46
N VAL A 268 51.75 7.04 5.40
CA VAL A 268 52.29 6.21 4.30
C VAL A 268 53.37 6.99 3.53
N ASP A 269 53.15 8.26 3.21
CA ASP A 269 54.12 9.10 2.52
C ASP A 269 55.41 9.27 3.36
N ASN A 270 55.29 9.40 4.67
CA ASN A 270 56.43 9.40 5.58
C ASN A 270 57.19 8.06 5.56
N TRP A 271 56.50 6.91 5.51
CA TRP A 271 57.17 5.61 5.38
C TRP A 271 57.90 5.48 4.04
N ILE A 272 57.28 5.88 2.93
CA ILE A 272 57.90 5.89 1.59
C ILE A 272 59.18 6.74 1.59
N SER A 273 59.11 7.94 2.16
CA SER A 273 60.27 8.83 2.25
C SER A 273 61.38 8.31 3.15
N LEU A 274 61.05 7.71 4.30
CA LEU A 274 62.04 7.18 5.25
C LEU A 274 62.77 5.94 4.71
N LEU A 275 62.09 5.16 3.87
CA LEU A 275 62.63 3.93 3.27
C LEU A 275 63.25 4.17 1.88
N ASP A 276 63.37 5.43 1.45
CA ASP A 276 63.94 5.84 0.16
C ASP A 276 63.31 5.13 -1.06
N ILE A 277 61.99 4.88 -0.99
CA ILE A 277 61.24 4.25 -2.08
C ILE A 277 60.84 5.31 -3.09
N ASN A 278 61.05 5.06 -4.39
CA ASN A 278 60.49 5.92 -5.43
C ASN A 278 58.95 5.98 -5.30
N PRO A 279 58.35 7.17 -5.06
CA PRO A 279 56.91 7.28 -4.83
C PRO A 279 56.04 6.73 -5.97
N SER A 280 56.55 6.69 -7.22
CA SER A 280 55.82 6.11 -8.35
C SER A 280 55.67 4.59 -8.28
N ARG A 281 56.39 3.92 -7.36
CA ARG A 281 56.30 2.47 -7.12
C ARG A 281 55.21 2.11 -6.11
N VAL A 282 54.67 3.06 -5.35
CA VAL A 282 53.59 2.79 -4.39
C VAL A 282 52.32 3.52 -4.84
N ILE A 283 51.39 2.78 -5.41
CA ILE A 283 50.16 3.32 -6.01
C ILE A 283 49.02 3.20 -5.01
N ARG A 284 48.40 4.33 -4.66
CA ARG A 284 47.18 4.39 -3.85
C ARG A 284 45.99 4.56 -4.78
N THR A 285 45.06 3.62 -4.78
CA THR A 285 43.88 3.68 -5.68
C THR A 285 42.69 4.42 -5.07
N GLY A 286 42.66 4.53 -3.74
CA GLY A 286 41.51 5.03 -3.00
C GLY A 286 40.39 3.98 -2.90
N TYR A 287 39.14 4.44 -2.86
CA TYR A 287 37.98 3.55 -2.84
C TYR A 287 37.68 3.06 -4.26
N LEU A 288 37.58 1.75 -4.44
CA LEU A 288 37.26 1.11 -5.71
C LEU A 288 35.85 0.50 -5.69
N SER A 289 35.25 0.39 -6.87
CA SER A 289 34.06 -0.45 -7.05
C SER A 289 34.42 -1.93 -6.88
N ASP A 290 33.43 -2.78 -6.61
CA ASP A 290 33.68 -4.22 -6.51
C ASP A 290 34.22 -4.79 -7.85
N ASP A 291 33.74 -4.29 -9.00
CA ASP A 291 34.23 -4.65 -10.35
C ASP A 291 35.70 -4.27 -10.58
N ASP A 292 36.11 -3.04 -10.21
CA ASP A 292 37.51 -2.61 -10.33
C ASP A 292 38.42 -3.43 -9.39
N LEU A 293 37.93 -3.80 -8.21
CA LEU A 293 38.67 -4.63 -7.26
C LEU A 293 38.85 -6.06 -7.78
N VAL A 294 37.81 -6.66 -8.40
CA VAL A 294 37.90 -7.96 -9.08
C VAL A 294 38.93 -7.91 -10.20
N GLU A 295 38.93 -6.85 -11.02
CA GLU A 295 39.91 -6.66 -12.09
C GLU A 295 41.34 -6.61 -11.55
N LEU A 296 41.57 -5.94 -10.42
CA LEU A 296 42.87 -5.93 -9.76
C LEU A 296 43.27 -7.30 -9.20
N TYR A 297 42.36 -8.02 -8.55
CA TYR A 297 42.68 -9.35 -8.03
C TYR A 297 43.05 -10.33 -9.15
N ARG A 298 42.32 -10.32 -10.26
CA ARG A 298 42.56 -11.22 -11.41
C ARG A 298 43.92 -10.98 -12.09
N ASN A 299 44.37 -9.72 -12.11
CA ASN A 299 45.56 -9.32 -12.86
C ASN A 299 46.79 -9.05 -11.98
N CYS A 300 46.69 -9.14 -10.65
CA CYS A 300 47.85 -8.96 -9.79
C CYS A 300 48.83 -10.13 -9.92
N ASP A 301 50.12 -9.82 -9.84
CA ASP A 301 51.19 -10.83 -9.88
C ASP A 301 51.34 -11.55 -8.54
N LEU A 302 51.00 -10.87 -7.45
CA LEU A 302 50.99 -11.40 -6.09
C LEU A 302 50.09 -10.56 -5.18
N PHE A 303 49.18 -11.20 -4.47
CA PHE A 303 48.43 -10.58 -3.37
C PHE A 303 49.11 -10.89 -2.03
N VAL A 304 49.39 -9.86 -1.23
CA VAL A 304 50.11 -9.98 0.04
C VAL A 304 49.27 -9.43 1.18
N PHE A 305 49.02 -10.24 2.20
CA PHE A 305 48.19 -9.86 3.35
C PHE A 305 48.93 -9.98 4.69
N PRO A 306 49.59 -8.90 5.17
CA PRO A 306 50.55 -8.96 6.27
C PRO A 306 49.96 -8.79 7.68
N SER A 307 48.64 -8.91 7.82
CA SER A 307 47.91 -8.58 9.06
C SER A 307 48.45 -9.33 10.29
N LEU A 308 48.54 -8.62 11.42
CA LEU A 308 48.87 -9.19 12.74
C LEU A 308 47.66 -9.86 13.41
N HIS A 309 46.45 -9.40 13.10
CA HIS A 309 45.21 -9.89 13.72
C HIS A 309 43.98 -9.63 12.83
N GLU A 310 43.27 -10.70 12.45
CA GLU A 310 41.98 -10.65 11.78
C GLU A 310 40.93 -11.53 12.45
N GLY A 311 39.66 -11.10 12.36
CA GLY A 311 38.52 -11.96 12.67
C GLY A 311 38.32 -13.08 11.63
N PHE A 312 38.47 -12.81 10.33
CA PHE A 312 38.43 -13.83 9.26
C PHE A 312 39.47 -13.61 8.16
N GLY A 313 39.56 -12.39 7.61
CA GLY A 313 40.46 -12.07 6.50
C GLY A 313 39.80 -12.14 5.11
N LEU A 314 38.61 -11.55 4.96
CA LEU A 314 37.86 -11.54 3.68
C LEU A 314 38.69 -11.16 2.43
N PRO A 315 39.60 -10.16 2.46
CA PRO A 315 40.40 -9.83 1.27
C PRO A 315 41.27 -10.98 0.75
N VAL A 316 41.73 -11.87 1.65
CA VAL A 316 42.48 -13.08 1.26
C VAL A 316 41.57 -14.01 0.48
N LEU A 317 40.36 -14.27 0.97
CA LEU A 317 39.40 -15.14 0.30
C LEU A 317 38.91 -14.55 -1.03
N GLU A 318 38.64 -13.25 -1.08
CA GLU A 318 38.25 -12.52 -2.31
C GLU A 318 39.34 -12.64 -3.39
N ALA A 319 40.60 -12.42 -3.03
CA ALA A 319 41.75 -12.59 -3.92
C ALA A 319 41.86 -14.03 -4.43
N MET A 320 41.75 -15.01 -3.52
CA MET A 320 41.79 -16.43 -3.86
C MET A 320 40.65 -16.83 -4.81
N ALA A 321 39.43 -16.32 -4.59
CA ALA A 321 38.26 -16.57 -5.42
C ALA A 321 38.40 -16.00 -6.84
N CYS A 322 39.14 -14.90 -6.99
CA CYS A 322 39.49 -14.32 -8.29
C CYS A 322 40.70 -15.01 -8.96
N GLY A 323 41.28 -16.04 -8.34
CA GLY A 323 42.42 -16.79 -8.88
C GLY A 323 43.78 -16.12 -8.65
N ALA A 324 43.86 -15.09 -7.80
CA ALA A 324 45.12 -14.42 -7.49
C ALA A 324 46.08 -15.38 -6.76
N PRO A 325 47.40 -15.35 -7.03
CA PRO A 325 48.38 -15.98 -6.15
C PRO A 325 48.45 -15.21 -4.82
N VAL A 326 48.22 -15.90 -3.70
CA VAL A 326 48.11 -15.26 -2.38
C VAL A 326 49.20 -15.75 -1.43
N ILE A 327 49.85 -14.81 -0.75
CA ILE A 327 50.65 -15.07 0.47
C ILE A 327 50.16 -14.21 1.62
N GLY A 328 50.30 -14.70 2.86
CA GLY A 328 49.79 -13.97 4.01
C GLY A 328 50.45 -14.33 5.34
N SER A 329 50.05 -13.65 6.39
CA SER A 329 50.56 -13.90 7.74
C SER A 329 50.20 -15.31 8.26
N ASN A 330 51.12 -15.94 9.01
CA ASN A 330 50.88 -17.17 9.76
C ASN A 330 50.11 -16.95 11.09
N CYS A 331 49.30 -15.90 11.16
CA CYS A 331 48.63 -15.45 12.39
C CYS A 331 47.10 -15.47 12.25
N THR A 332 46.42 -15.83 13.34
CA THR A 332 44.95 -15.74 13.49
C THR A 332 44.18 -16.49 12.40
N SER A 333 43.12 -15.91 11.83
CA SER A 333 42.25 -16.56 10.85
C SER A 333 42.87 -16.70 9.44
N ILE A 334 44.01 -16.05 9.16
CA ILE A 334 44.64 -16.15 7.83
C ILE A 334 45.16 -17.56 7.57
N THR A 335 45.60 -18.27 8.61
CA THR A 335 46.12 -19.64 8.47
C THR A 335 45.05 -20.62 8.02
N GLU A 336 43.80 -20.46 8.49
CA GLU A 336 42.69 -21.34 8.09
C GLU A 336 42.15 -21.02 6.69
N VAL A 337 42.27 -19.78 6.22
CA VAL A 337 41.87 -19.40 4.85
C VAL A 337 42.89 -19.86 3.81
N ILE A 338 44.19 -19.67 4.06
CA ILE A 338 45.26 -20.03 3.11
C ILE A 338 45.53 -21.54 3.13
N GLU A 339 45.60 -22.14 4.32
CA GLU A 339 45.83 -23.59 4.55
C GLU A 339 46.99 -24.20 3.72
N LEU A 340 48.04 -23.40 3.51
CA LEU A 340 49.27 -23.79 2.82
C LEU A 340 50.46 -23.15 3.52
N ASP A 341 51.16 -23.91 4.37
CA ASP A 341 52.25 -23.39 5.22
C ASP A 341 53.35 -22.67 4.42
N SER A 342 53.65 -23.16 3.21
CA SER A 342 54.66 -22.55 2.34
C SER A 342 54.26 -21.19 1.77
N ALA A 343 52.99 -20.81 1.84
CA ALA A 343 52.44 -19.51 1.42
C ALA A 343 52.27 -18.52 2.59
N MET A 344 52.79 -18.87 3.78
CA MET A 344 52.66 -18.04 4.97
C MET A 344 54.01 -17.51 5.47
N PHE A 345 54.01 -16.33 6.08
CA PHE A 345 55.18 -15.70 6.72
C PHE A 345 54.84 -15.22 8.14
N ASP A 346 55.85 -15.04 9.00
CA ASP A 346 55.70 -14.31 10.26
C ASP A 346 55.55 -12.80 9.96
N PRO A 347 54.38 -12.19 10.22
CA PRO A 347 54.15 -10.77 9.93
C PRO A 347 55.04 -9.82 10.75
N ARG A 348 55.76 -10.30 11.77
CA ARG A 348 56.70 -9.52 12.58
C ARG A 348 58.13 -9.59 12.04
N ASN A 349 58.40 -10.44 11.05
CA ASN A 349 59.71 -10.63 10.47
C ASN A 349 59.74 -10.11 9.02
N ILE A 350 60.32 -8.92 8.84
CA ILE A 350 60.43 -8.26 7.52
C ILE A 350 61.18 -9.14 6.52
N GLU A 351 62.21 -9.87 6.98
CA GLU A 351 63.01 -10.74 6.13
C GLU A 351 62.19 -11.92 5.59
N ASP A 352 61.24 -12.43 6.38
CA ASP A 352 60.36 -13.53 5.99
C ASP A 352 59.34 -13.08 4.93
N ILE A 353 58.73 -11.90 5.13
CA ILE A 353 57.83 -11.26 4.15
C ILE A 353 58.57 -11.06 2.83
N LYS A 354 59.77 -10.46 2.88
CA LYS A 354 60.61 -10.17 1.71
C LYS A 354 60.99 -11.44 0.95
N ASN A 355 61.51 -12.44 1.64
CA ASN A 355 61.96 -13.69 1.02
C ASN A 355 60.79 -14.46 0.37
N LEU A 356 59.60 -14.42 0.98
CA LEU A 356 58.44 -15.05 0.38
C LEU A 356 57.91 -14.28 -0.84
N ILE A 357 57.96 -12.94 -0.83
CA ILE A 357 57.67 -12.13 -2.03
C ILE A 357 58.64 -12.48 -3.17
N ILE A 358 59.95 -12.50 -2.90
CA ILE A 358 60.98 -12.84 -3.91
C ILE A 358 60.72 -14.24 -4.47
N LYS A 359 60.48 -15.23 -3.60
CA LYS A 359 60.22 -16.60 -4.03
C LYS A 359 58.98 -16.70 -4.91
N SER A 360 57.90 -16.01 -4.54
CA SER A 360 56.65 -15.98 -5.32
C SER A 360 56.86 -15.38 -6.71
N LEU A 361 57.57 -14.26 -6.81
CA LEU A 361 57.73 -13.54 -8.09
C LEU A 361 58.83 -14.14 -9.00
N THR A 362 59.81 -14.86 -8.46
CA THR A 362 60.93 -15.42 -9.23
C THR A 362 60.81 -16.91 -9.56
N SER A 363 59.89 -17.65 -8.92
CA SER A 363 59.69 -19.08 -9.16
C SER A 363 58.33 -19.36 -9.82
N SER A 364 58.35 -19.65 -11.13
CA SER A 364 57.15 -20.01 -11.90
C SER A 364 56.43 -21.25 -11.35
N SER A 365 57.16 -22.25 -10.87
CA SER A 365 56.54 -23.43 -10.25
C SER A 365 55.85 -23.10 -8.92
N PHE A 366 56.36 -22.14 -8.15
CA PHE A 366 55.76 -21.75 -6.88
C PHE A 366 54.54 -20.85 -7.06
N ILE A 367 54.53 -19.93 -8.04
CA ILE A 367 53.35 -19.11 -8.31
C ILE A 367 52.16 -19.96 -8.78
N ASP A 368 52.41 -21.01 -9.56
CA ASP A 368 51.37 -21.97 -9.98
C ASP A 368 50.79 -22.75 -8.79
N VAL A 369 51.63 -23.11 -7.81
CA VAL A 369 51.18 -23.71 -6.55
C VAL A 369 50.26 -22.75 -5.80
N LEU A 370 50.61 -21.46 -5.70
CA LEU A 370 49.78 -20.46 -5.04
C LEU A 370 48.44 -20.26 -5.74
N LYS A 371 48.42 -20.14 -7.08
CA LYS A 371 47.19 -20.03 -7.87
C LYS A 371 46.30 -21.26 -7.74
N ASN A 372 46.87 -22.46 -7.80
CA ASN A 372 46.11 -23.69 -7.61
C ASN A 372 45.52 -23.78 -6.19
N ASN A 373 46.28 -23.37 -5.16
CA ASN A 373 45.77 -23.31 -3.80
C ASN A 373 44.61 -22.31 -3.66
N SER A 374 44.71 -21.13 -4.28
CA SER A 374 43.63 -20.14 -4.35
C SER A 374 42.32 -20.72 -4.91
N LEU A 375 42.38 -21.46 -6.00
CA LEU A 375 41.21 -22.10 -6.61
C LEU A 375 40.63 -23.26 -5.76
N ILE A 376 41.48 -23.98 -5.03
CA ILE A 376 41.04 -25.07 -4.15
C ILE A 376 40.37 -24.51 -2.89
N GLN A 377 40.98 -23.51 -2.25
CA GLN A 377 40.48 -22.97 -0.99
C GLN A 377 39.20 -22.16 -1.19
N SER A 378 39.13 -21.31 -2.22
CA SER A 378 37.93 -20.49 -2.47
C SER A 378 36.65 -21.32 -2.56
N LYS A 379 36.71 -22.54 -3.14
CA LYS A 379 35.57 -23.47 -3.25
C LYS A 379 35.07 -24.04 -1.92
N LYS A 380 35.86 -23.95 -0.83
CA LYS A 380 35.44 -24.42 0.50
C LYS A 380 34.56 -23.40 1.24
N TYR A 381 34.49 -22.16 0.76
CA TYR A 381 33.80 -21.08 1.43
C TYR A 381 32.63 -20.60 0.59
N SER A 382 31.42 -20.70 1.13
CA SER A 382 30.21 -20.13 0.55
C SER A 382 29.27 -19.66 1.63
N TRP A 383 28.48 -18.63 1.33
CA TRP A 383 27.46 -18.15 2.27
C TRP A 383 26.40 -19.22 2.58
N PHE A 384 26.17 -20.16 1.65
CA PHE A 384 25.32 -21.31 1.88
C PHE A 384 25.92 -22.25 2.95
N ILE A 385 27.22 -22.55 2.90
CA ILE A 385 27.91 -23.36 3.92
C ILE A 385 27.83 -22.68 5.28
N SER A 386 28.08 -21.37 5.35
CA SER A 386 27.95 -20.62 6.61
C SER A 386 26.52 -20.64 7.15
N ALA A 387 25.51 -20.43 6.31
CA ALA A 387 24.10 -20.54 6.70
C ALA A 387 23.74 -21.95 7.18
N GLN A 388 24.24 -23.00 6.52
CA GLN A 388 24.08 -24.39 6.95
C GLN A 388 24.68 -24.63 8.35
N ALA A 389 25.86 -24.09 8.62
CA ALA A 389 26.51 -24.18 9.92
C ALA A 389 25.69 -23.46 11.01
N VAL A 390 25.11 -22.29 10.71
CA VAL A 390 24.18 -21.58 11.61
C VAL A 390 22.96 -22.45 11.94
N ILE A 391 22.33 -23.07 10.94
CA ILE A 391 21.18 -23.95 11.16
C ILE A 391 21.56 -25.19 11.99
N ASN A 392 22.72 -25.79 11.74
CA ASN A 392 23.22 -26.93 12.50
C ASN A 392 23.49 -26.58 13.97
N ALA A 393 24.04 -25.39 14.24
CA ALA A 393 24.22 -24.87 15.59
C ALA A 393 22.88 -24.68 16.30
N CYS A 394 21.90 -24.08 15.61
CA CYS A 394 20.53 -23.92 16.09
C CYS A 394 19.90 -25.25 16.52
N VAL A 395 19.95 -26.26 15.65
CA VAL A 395 19.44 -27.62 15.95
C VAL A 395 20.15 -28.25 17.14
N SER A 396 21.48 -28.11 17.21
CA SER A 396 22.29 -28.67 18.31
C SER A 396 21.89 -28.08 19.67
N ILE A 397 21.69 -26.76 19.74
CA ILE A 397 21.27 -26.08 20.97
C ILE A 397 19.84 -26.51 21.39
N LEU A 398 18.92 -26.66 20.44
CA LEU A 398 17.56 -27.13 20.77
C LEU A 398 17.54 -28.57 21.29
N LYS A 399 18.37 -29.47 20.75
CA LYS A 399 18.48 -30.84 21.27
C LYS A 399 18.93 -30.88 22.74
N LEU A 400 19.81 -29.96 23.14
CA LEU A 400 20.28 -29.84 24.53
C LEU A 400 19.19 -29.30 25.48
N LYS A 401 18.30 -28.45 24.98
CA LYS A 401 17.20 -27.87 25.75
C LYS A 401 15.91 -28.66 25.49
N LYS A 402 15.71 -29.78 26.20
CA LYS A 402 14.52 -30.67 26.15
C LYS A 402 13.29 -29.99 25.51
N ASN A 403 12.94 -30.39 24.29
CA ASN A 403 11.80 -29.82 23.55
C ASN A 403 10.49 -30.08 24.31
N ILE A 404 9.90 -29.05 24.90
CA ILE A 404 8.52 -29.07 25.34
C ILE A 404 7.69 -28.66 24.13
N SER A 405 6.86 -29.57 23.63
CA SER A 405 5.87 -29.23 22.60
C SER A 405 4.98 -28.10 23.11
N LYS A 406 5.00 -26.95 22.44
CA LYS A 406 4.15 -25.81 22.79
C LYS A 406 2.79 -25.99 22.10
N PRO A 407 1.67 -25.95 22.82
CA PRO A 407 0.36 -25.98 22.17
C PRO A 407 0.18 -24.73 21.30
N LEU A 408 -0.32 -24.91 20.07
CA LEU A 408 -0.53 -23.84 19.09
C LEU A 408 -2.02 -23.49 18.91
N SER A 409 -2.87 -23.80 19.89
CA SER A 409 -4.26 -23.36 19.86
C SER A 409 -4.35 -21.84 20.04
N TRP A 410 -5.30 -21.20 19.35
CA TRP A 410 -5.50 -19.75 19.43
C TRP A 410 -5.71 -19.28 20.88
N SER A 411 -6.52 -20.03 21.63
CA SER A 411 -6.81 -19.74 23.04
C SER A 411 -5.55 -19.73 23.91
N PHE A 412 -4.63 -20.68 23.70
CA PHE A 412 -3.36 -20.74 24.41
C PHE A 412 -2.44 -19.58 24.04
N LEU A 413 -2.24 -19.31 22.74
CA LEU A 413 -1.35 -18.25 22.26
C LEU A 413 -1.77 -16.86 22.78
N ILE A 414 -3.07 -16.56 22.77
CA ILE A 414 -3.58 -15.28 23.30
C ILE A 414 -3.46 -15.20 24.82
N ASN A 415 -3.71 -16.30 25.55
CA ASN A 415 -3.49 -16.35 27.00
C ASN A 415 -2.03 -16.06 27.35
N GLN A 416 -1.11 -16.67 26.62
CA GLN A 416 0.32 -16.48 26.82
C GLN A 416 0.74 -15.02 26.55
N ARG A 417 0.29 -14.44 25.43
CA ARG A 417 0.51 -13.02 25.09
C ARG A 417 0.00 -12.08 26.19
N GLU A 418 -1.19 -12.32 26.73
CA GLU A 418 -1.76 -11.52 27.82
C GLU A 418 -0.96 -11.64 29.11
N GLN A 419 -0.44 -12.83 29.44
CA GLN A 419 0.47 -13.01 30.57
C GLN A 419 1.74 -12.16 30.39
N TYR A 420 2.33 -12.14 29.20
CA TYR A 420 3.49 -11.27 28.91
C TYR A 420 3.13 -9.79 28.95
N LEU A 421 1.94 -9.40 28.49
CA LEU A 421 1.48 -8.00 28.58
C LEU A 421 1.34 -7.58 30.06
N ASN A 422 0.75 -8.43 30.90
CA ASN A 422 0.64 -8.19 32.33
C ASN A 422 2.03 -8.07 33.00
N LEU A 423 2.99 -8.92 32.61
CA LEU A 423 4.38 -8.83 33.07
C LEU A 423 5.03 -7.50 32.64
N LEU A 424 4.85 -7.09 31.39
CA LEU A 424 5.31 -5.80 30.86
C LEU A 424 4.76 -4.63 31.67
N LEU A 425 3.44 -4.59 31.88
CA LEU A 425 2.78 -3.54 32.65
C LEU A 425 3.29 -3.50 34.10
N LYS A 426 3.50 -4.66 34.74
CA LYS A 426 4.09 -4.77 36.08
C LYS A 426 5.51 -4.21 36.12
N LYS A 427 6.36 -4.55 35.15
CA LYS A 427 7.74 -4.07 35.05
C LYS A 427 7.82 -2.56 34.78
N ILE A 428 6.99 -2.04 33.89
CA ILE A 428 6.89 -0.59 33.60
C ILE A 428 6.42 0.17 34.84
N ARG A 429 5.41 -0.31 35.58
CA ARG A 429 4.95 0.30 36.85
C ARG A 429 6.08 0.43 37.87
N LYS A 430 6.95 -0.58 37.99
CA LYS A 430 8.09 -0.56 38.95
C LYS A 430 9.11 0.53 38.66
N LEU A 431 9.19 1.05 37.43
CA LEU A 431 10.11 2.14 37.07
C LEU A 431 9.71 3.50 37.67
N LYS A 432 8.57 3.60 38.37
CA LYS A 432 8.05 4.82 39.01
C LYS A 432 8.09 6.01 38.05
N ILE A 433 7.43 5.87 36.90
CA ILE A 433 7.24 6.96 35.94
C ILE A 433 6.32 7.98 36.63
N GLY A 434 6.87 9.11 37.10
CA GLY A 434 6.14 10.09 37.93
C GLY A 434 4.99 10.82 37.21
N ASN A 435 4.19 11.57 37.97
CA ASN A 435 2.89 12.14 37.57
C ASN A 435 2.91 13.16 36.41
N ASN A 436 4.08 13.67 35.99
CA ASN A 436 4.17 14.80 35.03
C ASN A 436 4.55 14.40 33.59
N LYS A 437 4.04 13.26 33.06
CA LYS A 437 4.39 12.73 31.73
C LYS A 437 3.28 11.94 31.02
N ASN A 438 2.12 12.56 30.76
CA ASN A 438 1.08 11.96 29.91
C ASN A 438 1.61 11.54 28.53
N GLU A 439 2.59 12.27 27.98
CA GLU A 439 3.16 11.99 26.66
C GLU A 439 3.97 10.68 26.59
N LEU A 440 4.85 10.42 27.56
CA LEU A 440 5.64 9.17 27.57
C LEU A 440 4.74 7.95 27.74
N LEU A 441 3.70 8.04 28.59
CA LEU A 441 2.71 6.98 28.73
C LEU A 441 1.95 6.75 27.43
N ARG A 442 1.53 7.82 26.73
CA ARG A 442 0.91 7.71 25.39
C ARG A 442 1.84 7.03 24.39
N GLN A 443 3.13 7.38 24.37
CA GLN A 443 4.12 6.74 23.50
C GLN A 443 4.26 5.24 23.81
N ILE A 444 4.33 4.86 25.10
CA ILE A 444 4.37 3.46 25.52
C ILE A 444 3.11 2.71 25.09
N CYS A 445 1.92 3.27 25.35
CA CYS A 445 0.65 2.66 24.94
C CYS A 445 0.58 2.49 23.42
N ALA A 446 1.03 3.49 22.66
CA ALA A 446 1.09 3.40 21.20
C ALA A 446 2.09 2.33 20.72
N SER A 447 3.24 2.17 21.39
CA SER A 447 4.17 1.07 21.10
C SER A 447 3.56 -0.30 21.37
N ILE A 448 2.85 -0.46 22.50
CA ILE A 448 2.16 -1.71 22.84
C ILE A 448 1.09 -2.02 21.80
N ASP A 449 0.20 -1.08 21.48
CA ASP A 449 -0.87 -1.28 20.48
C ASP A 449 -0.33 -1.72 19.11
N LYS A 450 0.72 -1.04 18.61
CA LYS A 450 1.37 -1.39 17.34
C LYS A 450 2.00 -2.79 17.34
N VAL A 451 2.63 -3.18 18.46
CA VAL A 451 3.22 -4.53 18.60
C VAL A 451 2.12 -5.57 18.71
N THR A 452 1.10 -5.35 19.55
CA THR A 452 -0.02 -6.28 19.76
C THR A 452 -0.74 -6.59 18.47
N LYS A 453 -1.00 -5.59 17.61
CA LYS A 453 -1.62 -5.80 16.29
C LYS A 453 -0.82 -6.74 15.38
N GLN A 454 0.49 -6.54 15.29
CA GLN A 454 1.36 -7.40 14.50
C GLN A 454 1.48 -8.81 15.09
N ILE A 455 1.56 -8.92 16.42
CA ILE A 455 1.56 -10.21 17.10
C ILE A 455 0.27 -10.97 16.82
N ASP A 456 -0.89 -10.34 16.90
CA ASP A 456 -2.16 -11.03 16.66
C ASP A 456 -2.26 -11.53 15.22
N TYR A 457 -1.73 -10.78 14.27
CA TYR A 457 -1.58 -11.25 12.90
C TYR A 457 -0.67 -12.49 12.83
N LEU A 458 0.54 -12.43 13.39
CA LEU A 458 1.49 -13.56 13.40
C LEU A 458 0.92 -14.81 14.10
N LEU A 459 0.22 -14.63 15.22
CA LEU A 459 -0.35 -15.73 16.00
C LEU A 459 -1.52 -16.40 15.26
N ARG A 460 -2.28 -15.66 14.44
CA ARG A 460 -3.34 -16.25 13.59
C ARG A 460 -2.74 -17.20 12.57
N GLU A 461 -1.63 -16.82 11.92
CA GLU A 461 -0.95 -17.64 10.90
C GLU A 461 -0.45 -18.98 11.45
N ILE A 462 0.14 -18.99 12.65
CA ILE A 462 0.67 -20.23 13.25
C ILE A 462 -0.35 -21.03 14.07
N SER A 463 -1.53 -20.46 14.32
CA SER A 463 -2.54 -21.17 15.11
C SER A 463 -3.04 -22.40 14.36
N GLN A 464 -2.97 -23.57 14.99
CA GLN A 464 -3.46 -24.81 14.39
C GLN A 464 -5.00 -24.81 14.35
N THR A 465 -5.59 -25.40 13.32
CA THR A 465 -7.05 -25.62 13.23
C THR A 465 -7.52 -26.43 14.42
N GLU A 466 -8.47 -25.89 15.18
CA GLU A 466 -9.17 -26.63 16.23
C GLU A 466 -10.08 -27.68 15.58
N GLU A 467 -10.23 -28.86 16.19
CA GLU A 467 -11.08 -29.94 15.65
C GLU A 467 -12.57 -29.53 15.55
N THR A 468 -13.01 -28.54 16.33
CA THR A 468 -14.39 -27.99 16.30
C THR A 468 -14.38 -26.47 16.33
N LEU A 469 -15.09 -25.84 15.38
CA LEU A 469 -15.24 -24.38 15.32
C LEU A 469 -16.26 -23.92 16.37
N SER A 470 -15.84 -23.04 17.28
CA SER A 470 -16.78 -22.26 18.09
C SER A 470 -17.12 -20.95 17.37
N TRP A 471 -18.40 -20.57 17.34
CA TRP A 471 -18.87 -19.39 16.60
C TRP A 471 -19.74 -18.49 17.49
N ARG A 472 -19.53 -17.18 17.40
CA ARG A 472 -20.37 -16.16 18.04
C ARG A 472 -20.87 -15.16 17.01
N VAL A 473 -22.19 -15.09 16.84
CA VAL A 473 -22.84 -14.09 15.98
C VAL A 473 -23.19 -12.87 16.81
N GLU A 474 -22.79 -11.68 16.35
CA GLU A 474 -22.99 -10.44 17.08
C GLU A 474 -23.78 -9.42 16.25
N GLY A 475 -24.74 -8.77 16.89
CA GLY A 475 -25.59 -7.75 16.29
C GLY A 475 -26.92 -7.58 17.05
N PRO A 476 -27.88 -6.85 16.49
CA PRO A 476 -29.21 -6.76 17.07
C PRO A 476 -30.03 -8.02 16.79
N PHE A 477 -30.84 -8.48 17.75
CA PHE A 477 -31.68 -9.70 17.63
C PHE A 477 -33.13 -9.51 18.12
N ASP A 478 -33.43 -8.38 18.75
CA ASP A 478 -34.56 -8.21 19.69
C ASP A 478 -35.62 -7.20 19.21
N SER A 479 -35.70 -6.95 17.90
CA SER A 479 -36.69 -6.06 17.29
C SER A 479 -37.20 -6.54 15.92
N SER A 480 -38.17 -5.82 15.36
CA SER A 480 -38.68 -5.96 13.98
C SER A 480 -37.76 -5.31 12.93
N TYR A 481 -36.66 -4.68 13.36
CA TYR A 481 -35.69 -4.08 12.45
C TYR A 481 -35.08 -5.13 11.51
N SER A 482 -34.89 -4.77 10.24
CA SER A 482 -34.41 -5.70 9.21
C SER A 482 -33.12 -6.41 9.59
N LEU A 483 -32.14 -5.70 10.17
CA LEU A 483 -30.88 -6.29 10.60
C LEU A 483 -31.07 -7.33 11.70
N SER A 484 -32.08 -7.13 12.59
CA SER A 484 -32.45 -8.15 13.57
C SER A 484 -33.07 -9.39 12.93
N ILE A 485 -33.82 -9.24 11.84
CA ILE A 485 -34.34 -10.38 11.07
C ILE A 485 -33.15 -11.15 10.47
N LEU A 486 -32.24 -10.45 9.78
CA LEU A 486 -31.08 -11.08 9.13
C LEU A 486 -30.21 -11.84 10.15
N ASN A 487 -29.88 -11.22 11.29
CA ASN A 487 -29.07 -11.84 12.33
C ASN A 487 -29.75 -13.07 12.94
N ARG A 488 -31.06 -12.99 13.23
CA ARG A 488 -31.81 -14.15 13.73
C ARG A 488 -31.82 -15.28 12.71
N SER A 489 -32.19 -15.01 11.47
CA SER A 489 -32.29 -16.04 10.43
C SER A 489 -30.93 -16.66 10.10
N PHE A 490 -29.86 -15.87 10.06
CA PHE A 490 -28.52 -16.39 9.88
C PHE A 490 -28.06 -17.26 11.06
N ALA A 491 -28.25 -16.80 12.30
CA ALA A 491 -27.89 -17.59 13.48
C ALA A 491 -28.72 -18.89 13.58
N ASP A 492 -30.00 -18.84 13.22
CA ASP A 492 -30.90 -19.99 13.24
C ASP A 492 -30.45 -21.07 12.24
N ALA A 493 -30.10 -20.66 11.01
CA ALA A 493 -29.55 -21.54 9.98
C ALA A 493 -28.13 -22.04 10.33
N LEU A 494 -27.31 -21.24 11.00
CA LEU A 494 -25.95 -21.63 11.35
C LEU A 494 -25.92 -22.67 12.49
N GLN A 495 -26.88 -22.62 13.42
CA GLN A 495 -26.92 -23.53 14.56
C GLN A 495 -27.16 -25.00 14.16
N THR A 496 -27.73 -25.24 12.97
CA THR A 496 -27.95 -26.60 12.45
C THR A 496 -26.65 -27.22 11.91
N LYS A 497 -25.61 -26.40 11.75
CA LYS A 497 -24.31 -26.78 11.16
C LYS A 497 -23.14 -26.70 12.15
N ILE A 498 -23.32 -26.06 13.31
CA ILE A 498 -22.29 -25.87 14.34
C ILE A 498 -22.84 -26.13 15.74
N ASP A 499 -22.21 -27.04 16.49
CA ASP A 499 -22.64 -27.40 17.85
C ASP A 499 -22.41 -26.27 18.86
N ASN A 500 -21.29 -25.55 18.75
CA ASN A 500 -20.88 -24.51 19.71
C ASN A 500 -21.15 -23.09 19.20
N LEU A 501 -22.42 -22.82 18.87
CA LEU A 501 -22.90 -21.49 18.50
C LEU A 501 -23.40 -20.70 19.71
N THR A 502 -23.08 -19.40 19.74
CA THR A 502 -23.62 -18.41 20.69
C THR A 502 -24.00 -17.11 19.99
N VAL A 503 -24.83 -16.29 20.64
CA VAL A 503 -25.14 -14.93 20.17
C VAL A 503 -24.80 -13.89 21.23
N HIS A 504 -24.40 -12.69 20.79
CA HIS A 504 -24.13 -11.53 21.64
C HIS A 504 -24.85 -10.30 21.10
N VAL A 505 -25.55 -9.60 21.98
CA VAL A 505 -26.38 -8.45 21.62
C VAL A 505 -25.54 -7.18 21.68
N THR A 506 -25.37 -6.54 20.53
CA THR A 506 -24.57 -5.33 20.40
C THR A 506 -24.95 -4.57 19.12
N GLU A 507 -24.59 -3.30 19.05
CA GLU A 507 -24.79 -2.47 17.87
C GLU A 507 -23.56 -1.57 17.62
N GLY A 508 -23.58 -0.74 16.58
CA GLY A 508 -22.49 0.18 16.26
C GLY A 508 -22.07 1.11 17.41
N LEU A 509 -22.98 1.49 18.30
CA LEU A 509 -22.66 2.33 19.48
C LEU A 509 -22.09 1.54 20.67
N GLY A 510 -22.17 0.21 20.65
CA GLY A 510 -21.73 -0.66 21.74
C GLY A 510 -22.80 -1.66 22.18
N ASP A 511 -22.50 -2.33 23.29
CA ASP A 511 -23.39 -3.32 23.90
C ASP A 511 -24.62 -2.66 24.54
N TYR A 512 -25.78 -3.32 24.46
CA TYR A 512 -27.02 -2.82 25.05
C TYR A 512 -27.84 -3.96 25.69
N SER A 513 -28.81 -3.61 26.53
CA SER A 513 -29.69 -4.59 27.16
C SER A 513 -30.83 -5.00 26.20
N PRO A 514 -30.96 -6.28 25.82
CA PRO A 514 -31.97 -6.71 24.87
C PRO A 514 -33.40 -6.66 25.43
N ASN A 515 -34.38 -6.45 24.55
CA ASN A 515 -35.79 -6.67 24.81
C ASN A 515 -36.10 -8.17 24.91
N ILE A 516 -35.97 -8.71 26.12
CA ILE A 516 -36.20 -10.13 26.41
C ILE A 516 -37.63 -10.58 26.04
N LYS A 517 -38.64 -9.72 26.19
CA LYS A 517 -40.03 -10.07 25.84
C LYS A 517 -40.15 -10.33 24.34
N TYR A 518 -39.50 -9.51 23.51
CA TYR A 518 -39.47 -9.71 22.07
C TYR A 518 -38.67 -10.96 21.69
N MET A 519 -37.47 -11.13 22.26
CA MET A 519 -36.58 -12.24 21.93
C MET A 519 -37.18 -13.61 22.27
N LYS A 520 -38.00 -13.71 23.33
CA LYS A 520 -38.74 -14.94 23.69
C LYS A 520 -39.70 -15.44 22.60
N LYS A 521 -40.09 -14.61 21.63
CA LYS A 521 -40.85 -15.04 20.43
C LYS A 521 -40.05 -15.96 19.52
N TYR A 522 -38.72 -15.98 19.65
CA TYR A 522 -37.79 -16.82 18.91
C TYR A 522 -37.00 -17.71 19.89
N PRO A 523 -37.58 -18.84 20.35
CA PRO A 523 -37.02 -19.65 21.44
C PRO A 523 -35.59 -20.15 21.19
N GLN A 524 -35.26 -20.45 19.93
CA GLN A 524 -33.92 -20.92 19.52
C GLN A 524 -32.85 -19.84 19.78
N ILE A 525 -33.11 -18.61 19.33
CA ILE A 525 -32.24 -17.44 19.57
C ILE A 525 -32.12 -17.13 21.06
N PHE A 526 -33.23 -17.17 21.80
CA PHE A 526 -33.20 -16.96 23.25
C PHE A 526 -32.35 -18.02 23.98
N SER A 527 -32.36 -19.27 23.52
CA SER A 527 -31.48 -20.34 24.01
C SER A 527 -30.00 -20.02 23.76
N LEU A 528 -29.63 -19.61 22.53
CA LEU A 528 -28.26 -19.21 22.18
C LEU A 528 -27.77 -18.02 23.03
N TYR A 529 -28.63 -17.05 23.32
CA TYR A 529 -28.31 -15.91 24.19
C TYR A 529 -28.07 -16.33 25.64
N ASN A 530 -28.86 -17.27 26.19
CA ASN A 530 -28.62 -17.77 27.54
C ASN A 530 -27.31 -18.57 27.65
N ARG A 531 -26.91 -19.29 26.58
CA ARG A 531 -25.61 -20.00 26.54
C ARG A 531 -24.42 -19.03 26.67
N SER A 532 -24.48 -17.86 26.02
CA SER A 532 -23.36 -16.90 26.05
C SER A 532 -23.17 -16.26 27.43
N ARG A 533 -24.24 -16.09 28.22
CA ARG A 533 -24.17 -15.55 29.59
C ARG A 533 -23.47 -16.48 30.58
N ASN A 534 -23.54 -17.78 30.36
CA ASN A 534 -23.02 -18.79 31.28
C ASN A 534 -21.59 -19.23 30.96
N LYS A 535 -21.02 -18.78 29.83
CA LYS A 535 -19.69 -19.17 29.37
C LYS A 535 -18.94 -17.96 28.82
N PHE A 536 -17.87 -17.54 29.50
CA PHE A 536 -16.86 -16.63 28.95
C PHE A 536 -15.97 -17.41 27.96
N LEU A 537 -16.55 -17.86 26.84
CA LEU A 537 -15.81 -18.61 25.84
C LEU A 537 -14.99 -17.64 24.98
N ARG A 538 -13.68 -17.88 24.90
CA ARG A 538 -12.89 -17.40 23.77
C ARG A 538 -13.32 -18.18 22.55
N THR A 539 -13.87 -17.48 21.57
CA THR A 539 -14.47 -18.06 20.39
C THR A 539 -13.49 -18.08 19.21
N SER A 540 -13.55 -19.12 18.39
CA SER A 540 -12.72 -19.29 17.20
C SER A 540 -13.14 -18.30 16.09
N VAL A 541 -14.46 -18.12 15.88
CA VAL A 541 -15.03 -17.20 14.90
C VAL A 541 -16.00 -16.20 15.55
N VAL A 542 -15.80 -14.91 15.29
CA VAL A 542 -16.78 -13.86 15.60
C VAL A 542 -17.25 -13.23 14.30
N SER A 543 -18.55 -13.24 14.05
CA SER A 543 -19.16 -12.61 12.89
C SER A 543 -20.10 -11.48 13.29
N ARG A 544 -19.96 -10.30 12.66
CA ARG A 544 -20.79 -9.12 12.93
C ARG A 544 -21.63 -8.70 11.73
N ASN A 545 -22.85 -8.26 12.00
CA ASN A 545 -23.68 -7.51 11.07
C ASN A 545 -24.47 -6.46 11.85
N LEU A 546 -23.94 -5.23 11.83
CA LEU A 546 -24.33 -4.11 12.68
C LEU A 546 -24.14 -2.78 11.95
N TYR A 547 -24.80 -1.72 12.41
CA TYR A 547 -24.70 -0.37 11.86
C TYR A 547 -24.66 0.71 12.96
N PRO A 548 -23.71 1.67 12.90
CA PRO A 548 -22.52 1.71 12.04
C PRO A 548 -21.58 0.50 12.27
N PRO A 549 -20.74 0.12 11.28
CA PRO A 549 -19.79 -0.97 11.44
C PRO A 549 -18.77 -0.69 12.56
N ARG A 550 -18.41 -1.74 13.29
CA ARG A 550 -17.50 -1.70 14.44
C ARG A 550 -16.72 -3.01 14.51
N VAL A 551 -15.40 -2.93 14.34
CA VAL A 551 -14.53 -4.12 14.24
C VAL A 551 -13.34 -4.10 15.20
N LYS A 552 -13.00 -2.93 15.77
CA LYS A 552 -11.78 -2.70 16.57
C LYS A 552 -11.68 -3.57 17.83
N ASP A 553 -12.81 -3.90 18.43
CA ASP A 553 -12.92 -4.66 19.67
C ASP A 553 -13.20 -6.15 19.46
N MET A 554 -13.21 -6.63 18.22
CA MET A 554 -13.36 -8.05 17.93
C MET A 554 -12.09 -8.81 18.33
N ASN A 555 -12.24 -9.91 19.06
CA ASN A 555 -11.11 -10.66 19.65
C ASN A 555 -11.25 -12.18 19.43
N ALA A 556 -11.39 -12.61 18.18
CA ALA A 556 -11.37 -14.00 17.76
C ALA A 556 -10.22 -14.29 16.79
N ARG A 557 -9.97 -15.58 16.54
CA ARG A 557 -9.03 -16.02 15.50
C ARG A 557 -9.48 -15.49 14.14
N PHE A 558 -10.77 -15.68 13.83
CA PHE A 558 -11.41 -15.13 12.65
C PHE A 558 -12.45 -14.09 13.06
N ASN A 559 -12.10 -12.83 12.89
CA ASN A 559 -13.04 -11.73 12.96
C ASN A 559 -13.57 -11.50 11.54
N ILE A 560 -14.88 -11.64 11.33
CA ILE A 560 -15.51 -11.36 10.02
C ILE A 560 -16.74 -10.47 10.13
N LEU A 561 -17.06 -9.80 9.04
CA LEU A 561 -18.42 -9.28 8.82
C LEU A 561 -19.19 -10.30 7.97
N HIS A 562 -20.48 -10.49 8.26
CA HIS A 562 -21.30 -11.44 7.53
C HIS A 562 -22.49 -10.78 6.82
N SER A 563 -22.71 -11.16 5.56
CA SER A 563 -23.72 -10.59 4.67
C SER A 563 -23.80 -9.05 4.74
N TYR A 564 -22.64 -8.40 4.78
CA TYR A 564 -22.52 -6.95 4.91
C TYR A 564 -23.17 -6.22 3.73
N GLY A 565 -23.83 -5.11 4.03
CA GLY A 565 -24.61 -4.31 3.08
C GLY A 565 -24.16 -2.87 2.98
N TRP A 566 -24.25 -2.33 1.77
CA TRP A 566 -23.94 -0.94 1.48
C TRP A 566 -24.67 -0.46 0.22
N GLU A 567 -25.02 0.82 0.13
CA GLU A 567 -25.90 1.33 -0.94
C GLU A 567 -25.38 2.58 -1.68
N GLU A 568 -24.11 2.95 -1.46
CA GLU A 568 -23.43 4.06 -2.14
C GLU A 568 -22.20 3.55 -2.91
N SER A 569 -21.72 4.27 -3.92
CA SER A 569 -20.52 3.86 -4.65
C SER A 569 -19.20 4.15 -3.92
N SER A 570 -19.20 5.14 -3.02
CA SER A 570 -18.07 5.43 -2.12
C SER A 570 -18.28 4.81 -0.74
N PHE A 571 -17.19 4.59 -0.02
CA PHE A 571 -17.17 4.05 1.35
C PHE A 571 -16.29 4.90 2.27
N PRO A 572 -16.64 5.08 3.56
CA PRO A 572 -15.83 5.88 4.47
C PRO A 572 -14.41 5.32 4.65
N THR A 573 -13.38 6.13 4.41
CA THR A 573 -11.97 5.71 4.48
C THR A 573 -11.58 5.16 5.86
N GLU A 574 -12.09 5.77 6.94
CA GLU A 574 -11.83 5.30 8.31
C GLU A 574 -12.34 3.87 8.53
N TRP A 575 -13.43 3.48 7.85
CA TRP A 575 -13.95 2.12 7.92
C TRP A 575 -13.16 1.15 7.05
N VAL A 576 -12.64 1.58 5.91
CA VAL A 576 -11.68 0.80 5.10
C VAL A 576 -10.45 0.45 5.94
N ASP A 577 -9.85 1.46 6.59
CA ASP A 577 -8.68 1.30 7.44
C ASP A 577 -8.96 0.33 8.60
N ASP A 578 -10.12 0.49 9.25
CA ASP A 578 -10.54 -0.40 10.32
C ASP A 578 -10.75 -1.84 9.82
N PHE A 579 -11.35 -2.02 8.65
CA PHE A 579 -11.56 -3.35 8.09
C PHE A 579 -10.22 -4.03 7.80
N ASN A 580 -9.35 -3.37 7.03
CA ASN A 580 -8.03 -3.89 6.66
C ASN A 580 -7.13 -4.18 7.88
N THR A 581 -7.38 -3.52 9.02
CA THR A 581 -6.60 -3.69 10.23
C THR A 581 -7.12 -4.81 11.15
N TYR A 582 -8.43 -4.93 11.35
CA TYR A 582 -8.97 -5.66 12.49
C TYR A 582 -9.72 -6.97 12.16
N ILE A 583 -10.10 -7.19 10.90
CA ILE A 583 -10.84 -8.38 10.46
C ILE A 583 -10.08 -9.19 9.41
N GLN A 584 -10.45 -10.46 9.26
CA GLN A 584 -9.81 -11.40 8.34
C GLN A 584 -10.57 -11.55 7.03
N GLY A 585 -11.85 -11.17 6.98
CA GLY A 585 -12.66 -11.30 5.78
C GLY A 585 -14.08 -10.76 5.95
N ILE A 586 -14.77 -10.63 4.81
CA ILE A 586 -16.14 -10.12 4.75
C ILE A 586 -16.95 -11.03 3.84
N THR A 587 -18.12 -11.48 4.28
CA THR A 587 -19.14 -11.91 3.33
C THR A 587 -20.13 -10.77 3.09
N VAL A 588 -20.56 -10.60 1.84
CA VAL A 588 -21.44 -9.51 1.42
C VAL A 588 -22.75 -10.05 0.85
N MET A 589 -23.78 -9.21 0.93
CA MET A 589 -25.12 -9.56 0.45
C MET A 589 -25.24 -9.58 -1.08
N SER A 590 -24.35 -8.92 -1.84
CA SER A 590 -24.42 -8.93 -3.31
C SER A 590 -23.07 -8.67 -4.00
N ARG A 591 -23.00 -8.97 -5.30
CA ARG A 591 -21.83 -8.63 -6.15
C ARG A 591 -21.56 -7.13 -6.21
N GLN A 592 -22.61 -6.31 -6.19
CA GLN A 592 -22.47 -4.85 -6.19
C GLN A 592 -21.74 -4.35 -4.93
N VAL A 593 -22.11 -4.87 -3.75
CA VAL A 593 -21.43 -4.51 -2.49
C VAL A 593 -19.97 -5.00 -2.50
N LYS A 594 -19.70 -6.22 -3.02
CA LYS A 594 -18.32 -6.72 -3.21
C LYS A 594 -17.49 -5.71 -4.03
N LYS A 595 -18.00 -5.32 -5.21
CA LYS A 595 -17.35 -4.34 -6.08
C LYS A 595 -17.07 -3.02 -5.38
N ILE A 596 -18.05 -2.47 -4.66
CA ILE A 596 -17.89 -1.19 -3.96
C ILE A 596 -16.78 -1.26 -2.90
N LEU A 597 -16.76 -2.30 -2.07
CA LEU A 597 -15.71 -2.43 -1.04
C LEU A 597 -14.32 -2.55 -1.66
N ILE A 598 -14.18 -3.36 -2.73
CA ILE A 598 -12.94 -3.50 -3.49
C ILE A 598 -12.51 -2.13 -4.04
N ASP A 599 -13.39 -1.42 -4.74
CA ASP A 599 -13.10 -0.13 -5.39
C ASP A 599 -12.76 0.99 -4.38
N ASN A 600 -13.09 0.81 -3.10
CA ASN A 600 -12.74 1.73 -2.03
C ASN A 600 -11.48 1.30 -1.25
N GLY A 601 -10.85 0.18 -1.60
CA GLY A 601 -9.55 -0.25 -1.06
C GLY A 601 -9.64 -1.23 0.11
N VAL A 602 -10.75 -1.96 0.27
CA VAL A 602 -10.82 -3.05 1.26
C VAL A 602 -10.03 -4.26 0.77
N GLU A 603 -8.85 -4.49 1.35
CA GLU A 603 -7.82 -5.44 0.91
C GLU A 603 -7.95 -6.83 1.56
N LEU A 604 -9.19 -7.27 1.75
CA LEU A 604 -9.51 -8.52 2.43
C LEU A 604 -10.16 -9.51 1.46
N PRO A 605 -10.15 -10.82 1.77
CA PRO A 605 -11.06 -11.76 1.13
C PRO A 605 -12.52 -11.30 1.34
N ILE A 606 -13.25 -11.18 0.22
CA ILE A 606 -14.64 -10.76 0.13
C ILE A 606 -15.40 -11.76 -0.75
N LYS A 607 -16.36 -12.48 -0.16
CA LYS A 607 -17.22 -13.44 -0.90
C LYS A 607 -18.70 -13.07 -0.81
N VAL A 608 -19.44 -13.34 -1.89
CA VAL A 608 -20.88 -13.08 -1.94
C VAL A 608 -21.62 -14.23 -1.27
N SER A 609 -22.11 -14.01 -0.05
CA SER A 609 -22.98 -14.97 0.65
C SER A 609 -24.43 -14.85 0.17
N GLY A 610 -24.88 -13.64 -0.16
CA GLY A 610 -26.28 -13.34 -0.40
C GLY A 610 -27.08 -13.19 0.91
N LEU A 611 -28.41 -13.17 0.77
CA LEU A 611 -29.35 -13.30 1.88
C LEU A 611 -30.30 -14.48 1.62
N GLY A 612 -30.78 -15.10 2.69
CA GLY A 612 -31.93 -15.99 2.62
C GLY A 612 -33.23 -15.19 2.62
N ILE A 613 -34.26 -15.73 1.99
CA ILE A 613 -35.59 -15.11 1.94
C ILE A 613 -36.71 -16.06 2.38
N ASP A 614 -36.36 -17.28 2.77
CA ASP A 614 -37.29 -18.31 3.18
C ASP A 614 -37.95 -18.04 4.54
N HIS A 615 -37.52 -16.99 5.27
CA HIS A 615 -38.20 -16.54 6.48
C HIS A 615 -39.67 -16.18 6.23
N ILE A 616 -40.00 -15.57 5.07
CA ILE A 616 -41.40 -15.18 4.74
C ILE A 616 -42.24 -16.35 4.20
N ARG A 617 -41.60 -17.40 3.69
CA ARG A 617 -42.31 -18.55 3.10
C ARG A 617 -43.17 -19.26 4.13
N ASP A 618 -42.59 -19.50 5.31
CA ASP A 618 -43.19 -20.37 6.33
C ASP A 618 -44.09 -19.59 7.31
N ILE A 619 -44.15 -18.26 7.18
CA ILE A 619 -45.08 -17.41 7.95
C ILE A 619 -46.51 -17.61 7.45
N LYS A 620 -47.46 -17.85 8.37
CA LYS A 620 -48.88 -17.86 8.02
C LYS A 620 -49.37 -16.42 7.87
N SER A 621 -49.94 -16.11 6.70
CA SER A 621 -50.57 -14.81 6.43
C SER A 621 -51.80 -14.61 7.33
N THR A 622 -52.06 -13.35 7.74
CA THR A 622 -53.26 -13.00 8.50
C THR A 622 -54.35 -12.41 7.62
N ASN A 623 -55.61 -12.61 8.02
CA ASN A 623 -56.79 -11.99 7.42
C ASN A 623 -57.25 -10.73 8.20
N ASP A 624 -56.53 -10.35 9.26
CA ASP A 624 -56.94 -9.26 10.17
C ASP A 624 -56.76 -7.86 9.55
N ILE A 625 -55.99 -7.74 8.47
CA ILE A 625 -55.75 -6.48 7.78
C ILE A 625 -56.31 -6.57 6.36
N ILE A 626 -57.33 -5.77 6.08
CA ILE A 626 -57.85 -5.55 4.72
C ILE A 626 -57.58 -4.09 4.36
N ILE A 627 -56.70 -3.86 3.38
CA ILE A 627 -56.40 -2.50 2.93
C ILE A 627 -57.55 -1.99 2.06
N LYS A 628 -58.17 -0.88 2.48
CA LYS A 628 -59.17 -0.17 1.68
C LYS A 628 -58.49 0.54 0.52
N ALA A 629 -58.38 -0.15 -0.60
CA ALA A 629 -57.77 0.31 -1.85
C ALA A 629 -58.69 0.00 -3.04
N LYS A 630 -58.39 0.60 -4.19
CA LYS A 630 -59.02 0.30 -5.48
C LYS A 630 -58.62 -1.10 -5.99
N LYS A 631 -59.19 -1.53 -7.12
CA LYS A 631 -59.09 -2.92 -7.60
C LYS A 631 -57.65 -3.35 -7.84
N PHE A 632 -56.85 -2.55 -8.55
CA PHE A 632 -55.44 -2.85 -8.80
C PHE A 632 -54.55 -2.19 -7.74
N LYS A 633 -53.69 -2.96 -7.07
CA LYS A 633 -52.89 -2.49 -5.94
C LYS A 633 -51.41 -2.58 -6.24
N VAL A 634 -50.76 -1.41 -6.27
CA VAL A 634 -49.31 -1.28 -6.42
C VAL A 634 -48.69 -1.09 -5.04
N LEU A 635 -47.72 -1.91 -4.68
CA LEU A 635 -47.07 -1.90 -3.38
C LEU A 635 -45.65 -1.33 -3.47
N HIS A 636 -45.31 -0.50 -2.49
CA HIS A 636 -43.94 -0.07 -2.21
C HIS A 636 -43.65 -0.23 -0.72
N ILE A 637 -42.61 -1.00 -0.37
CA ILE A 637 -42.17 -1.16 1.02
C ILE A 637 -40.76 -0.59 1.17
N SER A 638 -40.62 0.50 1.95
CA SER A 638 -39.29 1.04 2.26
C SER A 638 -39.28 2.00 3.45
N SER A 639 -38.08 2.36 3.91
CA SER A 639 -37.87 3.43 4.89
C SER A 639 -38.11 4.84 4.35
N CYS A 640 -38.43 4.98 3.05
CA CYS A 640 -38.60 6.27 2.35
C CYS A 640 -37.41 7.23 2.50
N PHE A 641 -36.19 6.68 2.63
CA PHE A 641 -34.95 7.45 2.51
C PHE A 641 -34.82 7.97 1.08
N PRO A 642 -34.11 9.09 0.84
CA PRO A 642 -33.91 9.62 -0.52
C PRO A 642 -33.44 8.57 -1.54
N ARG A 643 -32.58 7.63 -1.13
CA ARG A 643 -32.12 6.54 -2.01
C ARG A 643 -33.21 5.55 -2.47
N LYS A 644 -34.39 5.53 -1.84
CA LYS A 644 -35.49 4.61 -2.19
C LYS A 644 -36.36 5.12 -3.36
N GLY A 645 -36.09 6.32 -3.87
CA GLY A 645 -36.72 6.83 -5.10
C GLY A 645 -38.21 7.14 -4.98
N ILE A 646 -38.70 7.47 -3.78
CA ILE A 646 -40.15 7.67 -3.57
C ILE A 646 -40.71 8.89 -4.30
N ASP A 647 -39.89 9.92 -4.48
CA ASP A 647 -40.17 11.08 -5.31
C ASP A 647 -40.33 10.71 -6.78
N ILE A 648 -39.46 9.84 -7.30
CA ILE A 648 -39.52 9.31 -8.67
C ILE A 648 -40.75 8.43 -8.86
N LEU A 649 -41.08 7.58 -7.88
CA LEU A 649 -42.28 6.75 -7.91
C LEU A 649 -43.56 7.59 -7.98
N LEU A 650 -43.68 8.61 -7.13
CA LEU A 650 -44.89 9.45 -7.10
C LEU A 650 -45.09 10.25 -8.38
N HIS A 651 -44.02 10.80 -8.97
CA HIS A 651 -44.09 11.46 -10.27
C HIS A 651 -44.49 10.46 -11.38
N ALA A 652 -43.82 9.31 -11.46
CA ALA A 652 -44.12 8.32 -12.49
C ALA A 652 -45.56 7.77 -12.38
N PHE A 653 -46.05 7.57 -11.15
CA PHE A 653 -47.41 7.10 -10.91
C PHE A 653 -48.46 8.16 -11.29
N ALA A 654 -48.18 9.44 -11.02
CA ALA A 654 -49.04 10.56 -11.44
C ALA A 654 -49.00 10.85 -12.95
N ASP A 655 -47.87 10.56 -13.61
CA ASP A 655 -47.73 10.64 -15.07
C ASP A 655 -48.48 9.49 -15.77
N SER A 656 -48.63 8.34 -15.09
CA SER A 656 -49.28 7.14 -15.64
C SER A 656 -50.78 7.07 -15.38
N PHE A 657 -51.27 7.57 -14.24
CA PHE A 657 -52.64 7.35 -13.76
C PHE A 657 -53.26 8.60 -13.15
N SER A 658 -54.58 8.58 -13.04
CA SER A 658 -55.41 9.64 -12.49
C SER A 658 -56.32 9.16 -11.35
N CYS A 659 -57.02 10.09 -10.71
CA CYS A 659 -58.04 9.76 -9.70
C CYS A 659 -59.19 8.88 -10.23
N ASN A 660 -59.37 8.78 -11.55
CA ASN A 660 -60.44 8.00 -12.18
C ASN A 660 -60.06 6.55 -12.47
N ASP A 661 -58.77 6.22 -12.45
CA ASP A 661 -58.29 4.86 -12.71
C ASP A 661 -58.52 3.96 -11.49
N ASP A 662 -58.81 2.68 -11.71
CA ASP A 662 -59.15 1.71 -10.64
C ASP A 662 -57.88 1.12 -9.99
N ILE A 663 -56.98 2.01 -9.58
CA ILE A 663 -55.63 1.69 -9.09
C ILE A 663 -55.25 2.51 -7.86
N SER A 664 -54.62 1.86 -6.87
CA SER A 664 -54.07 2.50 -5.67
C SER A 664 -52.58 2.17 -5.49
N LEU A 665 -51.77 3.17 -5.16
CA LEU A 665 -50.40 2.98 -4.70
C LEU A 665 -50.34 2.93 -3.17
N ILE A 666 -49.94 1.79 -2.62
CA ILE A 666 -49.78 1.53 -1.20
C ILE A 666 -48.31 1.65 -0.82
N ILE A 667 -47.99 2.59 0.06
CA ILE A 667 -46.64 2.86 0.55
C ILE A 667 -46.56 2.43 2.02
N LYS A 668 -45.93 1.28 2.27
CA LYS A 668 -45.63 0.82 3.63
C LYS A 668 -44.28 1.38 4.08
N THR A 669 -44.31 2.16 5.15
CA THR A 669 -43.12 2.79 5.72
C THR A 669 -43.22 2.89 7.25
N PHE A 670 -42.30 3.62 7.88
CA PHE A 670 -42.30 3.93 9.32
C PHE A 670 -41.63 5.29 9.56
N ASP A 671 -41.92 5.92 10.69
CA ASP A 671 -41.34 7.23 11.02
C ASP A 671 -39.84 7.14 11.30
N ASN A 672 -39.07 8.00 10.64
CA ASN A 672 -37.64 8.16 10.87
C ASN A 672 -37.19 9.56 10.43
N ARG A 673 -36.00 10.00 10.88
CA ARG A 673 -35.49 11.37 10.65
C ARG A 673 -35.32 11.75 9.17
N HIS A 674 -35.24 10.77 8.27
CA HIS A 674 -35.03 10.99 6.85
C HIS A 674 -36.29 10.75 6.00
N ASN A 675 -37.35 10.20 6.59
CA ASN A 675 -38.61 9.96 5.90
C ASN A 675 -39.38 11.28 5.74
N LYS A 676 -39.50 11.75 4.50
CA LYS A 676 -40.20 12.98 4.14
C LYS A 676 -41.44 12.71 3.28
N ILE A 677 -42.01 11.50 3.36
CA ILE A 677 -43.07 11.06 2.45
C ILE A 677 -44.25 12.02 2.37
N ASP A 678 -44.75 12.51 3.51
CA ASP A 678 -45.93 13.39 3.53
C ASP A 678 -45.66 14.72 2.81
N SER A 679 -44.47 15.29 3.00
CA SER A 679 -44.05 16.52 2.33
C SER A 679 -43.85 16.32 0.82
N ILE A 680 -43.24 15.20 0.43
CA ILE A 680 -43.03 14.86 -0.98
C ILE A 680 -44.38 14.65 -1.66
N LEU A 681 -45.26 13.83 -1.06
CA LEU A 681 -46.59 13.55 -1.58
C LEU A 681 -47.43 14.82 -1.77
N ASN A 682 -47.45 15.71 -0.77
CA ASN A 682 -48.18 16.98 -0.87
C ASN A 682 -47.65 17.86 -2.01
N LYS A 683 -46.32 17.95 -2.17
CA LYS A 683 -45.69 18.74 -3.22
C LYS A 683 -45.98 18.17 -4.61
N VAL A 684 -45.87 16.85 -4.79
CA VAL A 684 -46.20 16.20 -6.06
C VAL A 684 -47.69 16.39 -6.34
N ARG A 685 -48.58 16.11 -5.39
CA ARG A 685 -50.03 16.27 -5.56
C ARG A 685 -50.43 17.67 -6.01
N GLN A 686 -49.77 18.74 -5.51
CA GLN A 686 -50.01 20.12 -5.95
C GLN A 686 -49.65 20.38 -7.43
N SER A 687 -48.77 19.54 -8.00
CA SER A 687 -48.32 19.68 -9.39
C SER A 687 -49.26 19.00 -10.40
N TYR A 688 -50.28 18.24 -9.95
CA TYR A 688 -51.19 17.48 -10.81
C TYR A 688 -52.66 17.69 -10.40
N SER A 689 -53.51 18.10 -11.34
CA SER A 689 -54.93 18.39 -11.09
C SER A 689 -55.80 17.16 -10.81
N LYS A 690 -55.42 15.98 -11.32
CA LYS A 690 -56.15 14.70 -11.15
C LYS A 690 -55.25 13.61 -10.55
N PHE A 691 -54.67 13.87 -9.39
CA PHE A 691 -53.71 12.95 -8.77
C PHE A 691 -54.33 11.58 -8.42
N PRO A 692 -53.66 10.44 -8.72
CA PRO A 692 -54.17 9.10 -8.46
C PRO A 692 -54.21 8.75 -6.96
N ASP A 693 -54.87 7.64 -6.62
CA ASP A 693 -55.06 7.23 -5.23
C ASP A 693 -53.75 6.70 -4.61
N VAL A 694 -53.34 7.26 -3.47
CA VAL A 694 -52.11 6.92 -2.76
C VAL A 694 -52.39 6.76 -1.26
N ILE A 695 -52.04 5.59 -0.73
CA ILE A 695 -52.26 5.19 0.66
C ILE A 695 -50.91 5.02 1.34
N VAL A 696 -50.67 5.75 2.43
CA VAL A 696 -49.43 5.64 3.23
C VAL A 696 -49.73 4.94 4.54
N ILE A 697 -49.03 3.82 4.81
CA ILE A 697 -49.15 3.03 6.03
C ILE A 697 -47.87 3.19 6.84
N LYS A 698 -47.98 3.84 8.02
CA LYS A 698 -46.85 4.04 8.93
C LYS A 698 -46.85 3.11 10.14
N ASP A 699 -47.97 2.45 10.42
CA ASP A 699 -48.13 1.52 11.54
C ASP A 699 -47.13 0.37 11.44
N ASP A 700 -46.56 -0.05 12.57
CA ASP A 700 -45.62 -1.17 12.59
C ASP A 700 -46.38 -2.49 12.38
N PHE A 701 -46.03 -3.23 11.32
CA PHE A 701 -46.70 -4.47 10.93
C PHE A 701 -45.79 -5.64 11.32
N ASN A 702 -46.37 -6.68 11.91
CA ASN A 702 -45.67 -7.94 12.13
C ASN A 702 -45.52 -8.73 10.80
N ASP A 703 -44.71 -9.79 10.83
CA ASP A 703 -44.37 -10.52 9.61
C ASP A 703 -45.60 -11.16 8.90
N SER A 704 -46.62 -11.61 9.66
CA SER A 704 -47.88 -12.12 9.09
C SER A 704 -48.69 -11.02 8.39
N GLN A 705 -48.67 -9.81 8.93
CA GLN A 705 -49.32 -8.63 8.36
C GLN A 705 -48.59 -8.14 7.11
N ILE A 706 -47.25 -8.17 7.10
CA ILE A 706 -46.44 -7.87 5.91
C ILE A 706 -46.70 -8.89 4.80
N LYS A 707 -46.73 -10.19 5.11
CA LYS A 707 -47.07 -11.23 4.12
C LYS A 707 -48.46 -11.02 3.53
N SER A 708 -49.46 -10.71 4.37
CA SER A 708 -50.81 -10.38 3.92
C SER A 708 -50.83 -9.18 2.96
N LEU A 709 -49.99 -8.17 3.20
CA LEU A 709 -49.87 -7.01 2.31
C LEU A 709 -49.32 -7.40 0.93
N TYR A 710 -48.32 -8.28 0.87
CA TYR A 710 -47.83 -8.83 -0.40
C TYR A 710 -48.90 -9.63 -1.15
N GLU A 711 -49.58 -10.56 -0.47
CA GLU A 711 -50.61 -11.42 -1.06
C GLU A 711 -51.85 -10.64 -1.53
N GLN A 712 -52.10 -9.47 -0.95
CA GLN A 712 -53.16 -8.55 -1.37
C GLN A 712 -52.77 -7.66 -2.57
N SER A 713 -51.51 -7.64 -2.98
CA SER A 713 -50.99 -6.68 -3.97
C SER A 713 -50.77 -7.32 -5.34
N ASP A 714 -51.06 -6.56 -6.40
CA ASP A 714 -50.93 -7.02 -7.78
C ASP A 714 -49.55 -6.73 -8.39
N LEU A 715 -48.78 -5.82 -7.77
CA LEU A 715 -47.48 -5.38 -8.26
C LEU A 715 -46.63 -4.81 -7.12
N LEU A 716 -45.33 -5.13 -7.07
CA LEU A 716 -44.35 -4.42 -6.25
C LEU A 716 -43.52 -3.48 -7.13
N VAL A 717 -43.33 -2.23 -6.68
CA VAL A 717 -42.47 -1.25 -7.36
C VAL A 717 -41.42 -0.70 -6.42
N ALA A 718 -40.14 -0.83 -6.81
CA ALA A 718 -38.99 -0.38 -6.03
C ALA A 718 -37.98 0.37 -6.93
N PRO A 719 -38.22 1.65 -7.26
CA PRO A 719 -37.35 2.43 -8.12
C PRO A 719 -36.19 3.01 -7.30
N SER A 720 -35.50 2.16 -6.55
CA SER A 720 -34.42 2.58 -5.66
C SER A 720 -33.22 3.08 -6.48
N ARG A 721 -32.65 4.20 -6.02
CA ARG A 721 -31.39 4.77 -6.51
C ARG A 721 -30.16 3.93 -6.13
N GLY A 722 -30.27 3.14 -5.07
CA GLY A 722 -29.27 2.18 -4.64
C GLY A 722 -29.78 1.20 -3.59
N GLU A 723 -29.42 -0.06 -3.75
CA GLU A 723 -29.74 -1.18 -2.85
C GLU A 723 -28.53 -2.09 -2.67
N GLY A 724 -28.32 -2.53 -1.42
CA GLY A 724 -27.33 -3.55 -1.12
C GLY A 724 -27.77 -4.94 -1.57
N PHE A 725 -29.08 -5.24 -1.49
CA PHE A 725 -29.67 -6.52 -1.91
C PHE A 725 -31.08 -6.35 -2.47
N GLY A 726 -31.96 -5.62 -1.77
CA GLY A 726 -33.36 -5.46 -2.17
C GLY A 726 -34.28 -6.53 -1.57
N LEU A 727 -34.25 -6.72 -0.25
CA LEU A 727 -35.06 -7.75 0.44
C LEU A 727 -36.56 -7.71 0.08
N PRO A 728 -37.24 -6.54 0.05
CA PRO A 728 -38.65 -6.50 -0.33
C PRO A 728 -38.94 -6.97 -1.76
N ILE A 729 -37.98 -6.77 -2.68
CA ILE A 729 -38.04 -7.21 -4.08
C ILE A 729 -37.97 -8.74 -4.12
N ALA A 730 -37.01 -9.33 -3.41
CA ALA A 730 -36.85 -10.77 -3.34
C ALA A 730 -38.05 -11.47 -2.67
N GLU A 731 -38.62 -10.87 -1.62
CA GLU A 731 -39.84 -11.36 -0.95
C GLU A 731 -41.05 -11.36 -1.90
N ALA A 732 -41.27 -10.28 -2.66
CA ALA A 732 -42.32 -10.24 -3.69
C ALA A 732 -42.17 -11.34 -4.73
N MET A 733 -40.96 -11.52 -5.28
CA MET A 733 -40.69 -12.57 -6.27
C MET A 733 -41.00 -13.97 -5.72
N LEU A 734 -40.64 -14.25 -4.47
CA LEU A 734 -40.90 -15.55 -3.83
C LEU A 734 -42.40 -15.79 -3.62
N LEU A 735 -43.15 -14.75 -3.27
CA LEU A 735 -44.60 -14.82 -3.08
C LEU A 735 -45.38 -14.80 -4.41
N GLY A 736 -44.70 -14.60 -5.54
CA GLY A 736 -45.32 -14.55 -6.85
C GLY A 736 -46.02 -13.22 -7.13
N VAL A 737 -45.51 -12.12 -6.58
CA VAL A 737 -45.91 -10.76 -6.92
C VAL A 737 -44.95 -10.22 -7.98
N PRO A 738 -45.43 -9.71 -9.13
CA PRO A 738 -44.57 -9.14 -10.16
C PRO A 738 -43.81 -7.90 -9.65
N VAL A 739 -42.61 -7.67 -10.18
CA VAL A 739 -41.71 -6.61 -9.68
C VAL A 739 -41.22 -5.66 -10.77
N ILE A 740 -41.32 -4.36 -10.50
CA ILE A 740 -40.62 -3.29 -11.23
C ILE A 740 -39.49 -2.75 -10.36
N THR A 741 -38.26 -2.71 -10.88
CA THR A 741 -37.09 -2.20 -10.14
C THR A 741 -36.04 -1.57 -11.05
N THR A 742 -35.14 -0.77 -10.48
CA THR A 742 -34.04 -0.13 -11.21
C THR A 742 -33.05 -1.16 -11.76
N LYS A 743 -32.55 -0.95 -12.98
CA LYS A 743 -31.50 -1.78 -13.62
C LYS A 743 -30.09 -1.55 -13.02
N TRP A 744 -29.99 -1.38 -11.70
CA TRP A 744 -28.72 -1.15 -11.00
C TRP A 744 -28.84 -1.43 -9.50
N GLY A 745 -27.84 -2.10 -8.91
CA GLY A 745 -27.80 -2.41 -7.48
C GLY A 745 -27.73 -3.91 -7.19
N GLY A 746 -27.75 -4.27 -5.91
CA GLY A 746 -27.63 -5.67 -5.48
C GLY A 746 -28.76 -6.58 -5.92
N GLN A 747 -29.94 -6.04 -6.25
CA GLN A 747 -31.07 -6.82 -6.74
C GLN A 747 -30.80 -7.49 -8.09
N LEU A 748 -29.83 -7.02 -8.87
CA LEU A 748 -29.46 -7.64 -10.15
C LEU A 748 -28.83 -9.03 -9.99
N ASP A 749 -28.47 -9.44 -8.77
CA ASP A 749 -28.05 -10.82 -8.50
C ASP A 749 -29.20 -11.82 -8.71
N PHE A 750 -30.45 -11.35 -8.74
CA PHE A 750 -31.64 -12.18 -8.98
C PHE A 750 -32.70 -11.56 -9.91
N CYS A 751 -32.66 -10.25 -10.19
CA CYS A 751 -33.54 -9.58 -11.15
C CYS A 751 -32.86 -9.42 -12.52
N ASN A 752 -33.55 -9.80 -13.59
CA ASN A 752 -33.15 -9.58 -14.98
C ASN A 752 -34.37 -9.24 -15.86
N SER A 753 -34.17 -9.02 -17.17
CA SER A 753 -35.24 -8.67 -18.11
C SER A 753 -36.32 -9.74 -18.23
N ASP A 754 -35.97 -10.99 -17.99
CA ASP A 754 -36.82 -12.16 -18.24
C ASP A 754 -37.74 -12.45 -17.05
N ASN A 755 -37.39 -11.97 -15.85
CA ASN A 755 -38.15 -12.21 -14.63
C ASN A 755 -38.67 -10.94 -13.93
N SER A 756 -38.20 -9.75 -14.32
CA SER A 756 -38.56 -8.47 -13.69
C SER A 756 -38.71 -7.36 -14.75
N TRP A 757 -39.45 -6.30 -14.45
CA TRP A 757 -39.45 -5.09 -15.28
C TRP A 757 -38.35 -4.14 -14.79
N LEU A 758 -37.35 -3.90 -15.63
CA LEU A 758 -36.18 -3.12 -15.26
C LEU A 758 -36.27 -1.68 -15.79
N ILE A 759 -36.09 -0.71 -14.90
CA ILE A 759 -36.10 0.72 -15.21
C ILE A 759 -34.68 1.16 -15.57
N ASP A 760 -34.50 1.82 -16.72
CA ASP A 760 -33.20 2.42 -17.04
C ASP A 760 -32.93 3.67 -16.19
N TYR A 761 -31.68 4.08 -16.11
CA TYR A 761 -31.23 5.09 -15.16
C TYR A 761 -30.13 5.98 -15.74
N ARG A 762 -29.76 7.03 -14.99
CA ARG A 762 -28.52 7.78 -15.17
C ARG A 762 -27.79 7.89 -13.83
N PHE A 763 -26.47 7.88 -13.85
CA PHE A 763 -25.70 8.15 -12.64
C PHE A 763 -25.80 9.64 -12.26
N VAL A 764 -26.00 9.90 -10.97
CA VAL A 764 -26.02 11.23 -10.35
C VAL A 764 -25.26 11.21 -9.04
N GLN A 765 -24.78 12.38 -8.59
CA GLN A 765 -24.11 12.50 -7.30
C GLN A 765 -25.06 12.06 -6.17
N SER A 766 -24.56 11.27 -5.22
CA SER A 766 -25.34 10.85 -4.06
C SER A 766 -25.62 12.05 -3.15
N ASN A 767 -26.83 12.10 -2.59
CA ASN A 767 -27.21 13.11 -1.61
C ASN A 767 -27.60 12.43 -0.29
N SER A 768 -26.71 11.59 0.21
CA SER A 768 -26.87 10.89 1.47
C SER A 768 -26.47 11.77 2.66
N HIS A 769 -26.78 11.30 3.88
CA HIS A 769 -26.33 11.95 5.10
C HIS A 769 -24.81 11.85 5.32
N PHE A 770 -24.12 10.98 4.60
CA PHE A 770 -22.66 10.86 4.68
C PHE A 770 -21.92 11.92 3.88
N LYS A 771 -22.51 12.42 2.78
CA LYS A 771 -21.88 13.38 1.86
C LYS A 771 -20.47 12.93 1.43
N LEU A 772 -20.36 11.66 1.06
CA LEU A 772 -19.08 11.07 0.66
C LEU A 772 -18.61 11.66 -0.68
N ASP A 773 -17.30 11.83 -0.77
CA ASP A 773 -16.65 12.36 -1.95
C ASP A 773 -16.84 11.45 -3.17
N PHE A 774 -17.18 12.04 -4.32
CA PHE A 774 -17.50 11.36 -5.60
C PHE A 774 -18.50 10.19 -5.52
N SER A 775 -19.28 10.11 -4.45
CA SER A 775 -20.29 9.06 -4.31
C SER A 775 -21.46 9.30 -5.26
N TYR A 776 -22.03 8.24 -5.82
CA TYR A 776 -23.07 8.32 -6.84
C TYR A 776 -24.15 7.25 -6.67
N TRP A 777 -25.28 7.53 -7.30
CA TRP A 777 -26.50 6.73 -7.32
C TRP A 777 -27.01 6.55 -8.75
N ALA A 778 -27.81 5.51 -8.97
CA ALA A 778 -28.51 5.28 -10.22
C ALA A 778 -29.91 5.92 -10.20
N GLU A 779 -30.03 7.16 -10.67
CA GLU A 779 -31.30 7.88 -10.77
C GLU A 779 -32.21 7.23 -11.83
N PRO A 780 -33.33 6.59 -11.46
CA PRO A 780 -34.21 5.93 -12.41
C PRO A 780 -34.91 6.95 -13.31
N LYS A 781 -35.13 6.61 -14.58
CA LYS A 781 -35.88 7.46 -15.51
C LYS A 781 -37.38 7.36 -15.22
N ILE A 782 -38.00 8.50 -14.90
CA ILE A 782 -39.46 8.60 -14.64
C ILE A 782 -40.26 8.01 -15.81
N LYS A 783 -39.92 8.38 -17.06
CA LYS A 783 -40.61 7.90 -18.26
C LYS A 783 -40.62 6.38 -18.39
N ASP A 784 -39.48 5.73 -18.13
CA ASP A 784 -39.33 4.28 -18.25
C ASP A 784 -40.11 3.57 -17.14
N LEU A 785 -40.13 4.15 -15.93
CA LEU A 785 -40.95 3.65 -14.83
C LEU A 785 -42.45 3.78 -15.15
N SER A 786 -42.89 4.93 -15.68
CA SER A 786 -44.27 5.14 -16.11
C SER A 786 -44.69 4.16 -17.20
N GLN A 787 -43.81 3.87 -18.16
CA GLN A 787 -44.06 2.88 -19.20
C GLN A 787 -44.17 1.46 -18.62
N ALA A 788 -43.28 1.08 -17.70
CA ALA A 788 -43.35 -0.22 -17.04
C ALA A 788 -44.62 -0.39 -16.20
N LEU A 789 -45.05 0.66 -15.48
CA LEU A 789 -46.30 0.69 -14.73
C LEU A 789 -47.52 0.45 -15.66
N LEU A 790 -47.58 1.17 -16.78
CA LEU A 790 -48.63 1.02 -17.78
C LEU A 790 -48.59 -0.35 -18.47
N GLU A 791 -47.40 -0.90 -18.74
CA GLU A 791 -47.25 -2.21 -19.34
C GLU A 791 -47.82 -3.30 -18.42
N VAL A 792 -47.48 -3.27 -17.13
CA VAL A 792 -47.97 -4.26 -16.17
C VAL A 792 -49.49 -4.12 -15.99
N TYR A 793 -50.00 -2.90 -15.82
CA TYR A 793 -51.43 -2.65 -15.64
C TYR A 793 -52.29 -3.11 -16.83
N ASN A 794 -51.78 -2.97 -18.06
CA ASN A 794 -52.51 -3.35 -19.28
C ASN A 794 -52.20 -4.77 -19.77
N SER A 795 -51.28 -5.50 -19.14
CA SER A 795 -50.89 -6.85 -19.55
C SER A 795 -51.96 -7.89 -19.17
N SER A 796 -52.09 -8.94 -19.98
CA SER A 796 -52.95 -10.07 -19.62
C SER A 796 -52.40 -10.80 -18.38
N PRO A 797 -53.27 -11.41 -17.55
CA PRO A 797 -52.84 -12.21 -16.41
C PRO A 797 -51.86 -13.34 -16.78
N SER A 798 -51.99 -13.92 -17.98
CA SER A 798 -51.07 -14.96 -18.48
C SER A 798 -49.64 -14.44 -18.66
N LYS A 799 -49.46 -13.27 -19.27
CA LYS A 799 -48.15 -12.67 -19.51
C LYS A 799 -47.46 -12.29 -18.20
N ILE A 800 -48.22 -11.75 -17.24
CA ILE A 800 -47.71 -11.44 -15.89
C ILE A 800 -47.31 -12.75 -15.19
N TYR A 801 -48.15 -13.78 -15.26
CA TYR A 801 -47.89 -15.07 -14.62
C TYR A 801 -46.62 -15.75 -15.16
N GLU A 802 -46.39 -15.76 -16.47
CA GLU A 802 -45.18 -16.35 -17.07
C GLU A 802 -43.91 -15.72 -16.50
N LYS A 803 -43.85 -14.38 -16.49
CA LYS A 803 -42.70 -13.63 -15.98
C LYS A 803 -42.50 -13.83 -14.47
N THR A 804 -43.60 -13.80 -13.71
CA THR A 804 -43.57 -13.97 -12.26
C THR A 804 -43.27 -15.39 -11.81
N LYS A 805 -43.64 -16.40 -12.62
CA LYS A 805 -43.24 -17.79 -12.39
C LYS A 805 -41.72 -17.93 -12.51
N LEU A 806 -41.10 -17.37 -13.55
CA LEU A 806 -39.64 -17.34 -13.68
C LEU A 806 -38.98 -16.60 -12.51
N ALA A 807 -39.57 -15.49 -12.05
CA ALA A 807 -39.10 -14.77 -10.88
C ALA A 807 -39.07 -15.67 -9.63
N LYS A 808 -40.19 -16.34 -9.34
CA LYS A 808 -40.32 -17.25 -8.19
C LYS A 808 -39.36 -18.43 -8.27
N ASP A 809 -39.20 -19.02 -9.46
CA ASP A 809 -38.28 -20.14 -9.68
C ASP A 809 -36.82 -19.70 -9.47
N SER A 810 -36.43 -18.55 -10.02
CA SER A 810 -35.06 -18.01 -9.92
C SER A 810 -34.64 -17.67 -8.48
N ILE A 811 -35.58 -17.21 -7.64
CA ILE A 811 -35.29 -16.79 -6.26
C ILE A 811 -35.44 -17.95 -5.25
N SER A 812 -36.02 -19.09 -5.65
CA SER A 812 -36.31 -20.23 -4.76
C SER A 812 -35.08 -20.82 -4.03
N ASN A 813 -33.88 -20.61 -4.58
CA ASN A 813 -32.60 -21.05 -4.02
C ASN A 813 -31.93 -20.01 -3.10
N PHE A 814 -32.55 -18.87 -2.80
CA PHE A 814 -32.04 -17.90 -1.84
C PHE A 814 -32.49 -18.28 -0.42
N LYS A 815 -31.80 -19.26 0.19
CA LYS A 815 -32.13 -19.82 1.50
C LYS A 815 -31.09 -19.47 2.56
N TRP A 816 -31.51 -19.24 3.79
CA TRP A 816 -30.59 -18.96 4.90
C TRP A 816 -29.62 -20.11 5.18
N ASP A 817 -30.04 -21.35 4.93
CA ASP A 817 -29.18 -22.54 5.02
C ASP A 817 -27.96 -22.45 4.10
N LEU A 818 -28.15 -22.02 2.84
CA LEU A 818 -27.07 -21.82 1.86
C LEU A 818 -26.18 -20.62 2.23
N VAL A 819 -26.74 -19.58 2.85
CA VAL A 819 -25.95 -18.45 3.38
C VAL A 819 -25.03 -18.94 4.50
N ALA A 820 -25.51 -19.77 5.41
CA ALA A 820 -24.71 -20.39 6.46
C ALA A 820 -23.59 -21.28 5.88
N GLU A 821 -23.89 -22.09 4.86
CA GLU A 821 -22.88 -22.93 4.17
C GLU A 821 -21.79 -22.11 3.50
N LYS A 822 -22.16 -21.03 2.80
CA LYS A 822 -21.19 -20.14 2.17
C LYS A 822 -20.27 -19.48 3.19
N ASN A 823 -20.81 -19.05 4.34
CA ASN A 823 -20.00 -18.48 5.42
C ASN A 823 -19.06 -19.52 6.05
N LEU A 824 -19.52 -20.76 6.25
CA LEU A 824 -18.66 -21.86 6.71
C LEU A 824 -17.56 -22.20 5.71
N SER A 825 -17.91 -22.29 4.42
CA SER A 825 -16.95 -22.49 3.34
C SER A 825 -15.94 -21.35 3.27
N PHE A 826 -16.38 -20.11 3.49
CA PHE A 826 -15.52 -18.93 3.49
C PHE A 826 -14.44 -19.01 4.57
N ILE A 827 -14.80 -19.39 5.80
CA ILE A 827 -13.81 -19.64 6.86
C ILE A 827 -12.87 -20.79 6.48
N ASN A 828 -13.43 -21.93 6.05
CA ASN A 828 -12.69 -23.18 5.85
C ASN A 828 -11.79 -23.22 4.61
N LYS A 829 -12.20 -22.55 3.53
CA LYS A 829 -11.50 -22.60 2.24
C LYS A 829 -10.75 -21.31 1.95
N ASP A 830 -11.37 -20.16 2.18
CA ASP A 830 -10.81 -18.89 1.77
C ASP A 830 -9.88 -18.33 2.86
N LEU A 831 -10.33 -18.21 4.11
CA LEU A 831 -9.53 -17.59 5.18
C LEU A 831 -8.44 -18.51 5.75
N LEU A 832 -8.68 -19.81 5.80
CA LEU A 832 -7.70 -20.79 6.29
C LEU A 832 -6.59 -21.12 5.28
N LYS A 833 -6.82 -20.85 3.99
CA LYS A 833 -5.85 -21.16 2.90
C LYS A 833 -5.36 -19.93 2.15
N SER A 834 -5.81 -18.72 2.50
CA SER A 834 -5.39 -17.49 1.83
C SER A 834 -3.89 -17.29 2.00
N ASN A 835 -3.14 -17.35 0.89
CA ASN A 835 -1.79 -16.82 0.84
C ASN A 835 -1.89 -15.42 0.26
N LYS A 836 -1.34 -14.42 0.96
CA LYS A 836 -1.17 -13.09 0.36
C LYS A 836 -0.02 -13.15 -0.64
N SER A 837 -0.35 -13.30 -1.92
CA SER A 837 0.57 -12.99 -3.02
C SER A 837 0.85 -11.49 -3.00
N ILE A 838 2.12 -11.09 -3.13
CA ILE A 838 2.47 -9.68 -3.33
C ILE A 838 2.31 -9.39 -4.84
N SER A 839 1.51 -8.38 -5.16
CA SER A 839 1.24 -7.98 -6.54
C SER A 839 2.51 -7.44 -7.23
N LYS A 840 2.82 -7.98 -8.41
CA LYS A 840 3.83 -7.42 -9.33
C LYS A 840 3.13 -6.52 -10.33
N ILE A 841 3.37 -5.21 -10.24
CA ILE A 841 2.61 -4.21 -10.97
C ILE A 841 3.42 -3.72 -12.18
N GLY A 842 2.83 -3.86 -13.37
CA GLY A 842 3.30 -3.25 -14.60
C GLY A 842 2.55 -1.95 -14.88
N TRP A 843 3.22 -0.91 -15.35
CA TRP A 843 2.60 0.39 -15.60
C TRP A 843 2.88 0.89 -17.01
N VAL A 844 1.87 0.89 -17.88
CA VAL A 844 1.99 1.33 -19.27
C VAL A 844 1.67 2.82 -19.36
N SER A 845 2.67 3.64 -19.67
CA SER A 845 2.55 5.10 -19.73
C SER A 845 3.58 5.74 -20.66
N THR A 846 3.37 7.00 -21.05
CA THR A 846 4.27 7.79 -21.90
C THR A 846 5.51 8.31 -21.17
N TRP A 847 5.75 7.91 -19.92
CA TRP A 847 6.89 8.20 -19.04
C TRP A 847 8.03 9.10 -19.58
N ASN A 848 8.47 10.07 -18.77
CA ASN A 848 9.51 11.05 -19.13
C ASN A 848 9.17 12.01 -20.29
N GLN A 849 7.97 11.96 -20.87
CA GLN A 849 7.47 13.00 -21.78
C GLN A 849 6.86 14.21 -21.06
N LYS A 850 6.92 15.39 -21.68
CA LYS A 850 6.34 16.65 -21.18
C LYS A 850 4.81 16.69 -21.37
N CYS A 851 4.09 15.75 -20.77
CA CYS A 851 2.63 15.69 -20.85
C CYS A 851 1.97 15.39 -19.49
N GLY A 852 0.66 15.65 -19.40
CA GLY A 852 -0.12 15.45 -18.18
C GLY A 852 -0.15 14.00 -17.70
N ILE A 853 -0.24 13.03 -18.61
CA ILE A 853 -0.32 11.60 -18.28
C ILE A 853 1.01 11.06 -17.72
N ALA A 854 2.15 11.49 -18.28
CA ALA A 854 3.47 11.16 -17.74
C ALA A 854 3.63 11.72 -16.32
N SER A 855 3.24 12.98 -16.12
CA SER A 855 3.27 13.63 -14.80
C SER A 855 2.33 12.96 -13.79
N TYR A 856 1.12 12.59 -14.22
CA TYR A 856 0.15 11.83 -13.41
C TYR A 856 0.75 10.51 -12.96
N SER A 857 1.30 9.73 -13.90
CA SER A 857 1.91 8.42 -13.63
C SER A 857 3.08 8.53 -12.66
N ARG A 858 3.98 9.50 -12.89
CA ARG A 858 5.15 9.71 -12.04
C ARG A 858 4.74 10.06 -10.61
N ASN A 859 3.83 11.02 -10.42
CA ASN A 859 3.38 11.39 -9.07
C ASN A 859 2.69 10.23 -8.33
N PHE A 860 1.97 9.34 -9.04
CA PHE A 860 1.46 8.11 -8.46
C PHE A 860 2.60 7.20 -8.01
N ILE A 861 3.48 6.84 -8.94
CA ILE A 861 4.55 5.87 -8.71
C ILE A 861 5.51 6.37 -7.62
N GLU A 862 5.91 7.64 -7.61
CA GLU A 862 6.74 8.25 -6.56
C GLU A 862 6.06 8.28 -5.18
N SER A 863 4.72 8.30 -5.15
CA SER A 863 3.96 8.26 -3.90
C SER A 863 3.78 6.86 -3.34
N VAL A 864 4.05 5.81 -4.13
CA VAL A 864 4.07 4.40 -3.71
C VAL A 864 5.48 3.81 -3.90
N SER A 865 5.70 2.56 -3.48
CA SER A 865 7.04 1.95 -3.53
C SER A 865 7.60 1.83 -4.95
N GLU A 866 8.94 1.74 -5.08
CA GLU A 866 9.71 1.60 -6.34
C GLU A 866 9.58 0.22 -7.03
N GLU A 867 8.55 -0.56 -6.71
CA GLU A 867 8.33 -1.93 -7.23
C GLU A 867 7.33 -1.99 -8.39
N ILE A 868 7.19 -0.88 -9.12
CA ILE A 868 6.35 -0.78 -10.31
C ILE A 868 7.27 -0.75 -11.53
N LEU A 869 7.10 -1.73 -12.42
CA LEU A 869 7.83 -1.78 -13.67
C LEU A 869 7.11 -0.92 -14.71
N VAL A 870 7.74 0.15 -15.16
CA VAL A 870 7.14 1.09 -16.11
C VAL A 870 7.45 0.69 -17.54
N PHE A 871 6.42 0.50 -18.35
CA PHE A 871 6.53 0.20 -19.77
C PHE A 871 6.27 1.46 -20.60
N THR A 872 7.27 1.86 -21.38
CA THR A 872 7.32 3.18 -22.05
C THR A 872 7.38 3.03 -23.57
N PRO A 873 6.99 4.06 -24.34
CA PRO A 873 7.22 4.02 -25.77
C PRO A 873 8.72 4.05 -26.08
N PHE A 874 9.16 3.48 -27.20
CA PHE A 874 10.55 3.58 -27.67
C PHE A 874 10.89 5.07 -27.89
N ASN A 875 11.99 5.55 -27.29
CA ASN A 875 12.41 6.95 -27.37
C ASN A 875 13.12 7.29 -28.69
N GLU A 876 12.85 8.50 -29.22
CA GLU A 876 13.67 9.18 -30.25
C GLU A 876 14.73 10.16 -29.66
N THR A 877 14.69 10.47 -28.35
CA THR A 877 15.70 11.36 -27.70
C THR A 877 16.10 10.90 -26.27
N SER A 878 17.37 11.12 -25.95
CA SER A 878 18.29 10.52 -24.95
C SER A 878 17.99 10.61 -23.44
N ASN A 879 18.64 9.68 -22.69
CA ASN A 879 18.88 9.57 -21.23
C ASN A 879 17.96 8.67 -20.38
N LEU A 880 17.53 7.51 -20.90
CA LEU A 880 16.80 6.49 -20.10
C LEU A 880 17.66 5.33 -19.59
N THR A 881 18.96 5.27 -19.90
CA THR A 881 19.76 4.04 -19.73
C THR A 881 20.13 3.68 -18.29
N ASN A 882 19.75 4.47 -17.27
CA ASN A 882 20.19 4.25 -15.88
C ASN A 882 19.06 3.99 -14.85
N GLU A 883 17.78 3.96 -15.24
CA GLU A 883 16.69 3.65 -14.30
C GLU A 883 16.29 2.16 -14.41
N THR A 884 16.61 1.35 -13.39
CA THR A 884 16.43 -0.12 -13.38
C THR A 884 14.97 -0.61 -13.47
N HIS A 885 13.99 0.29 -13.42
CA HIS A 885 12.55 -0.02 -13.36
C HIS A 885 11.75 0.51 -14.56
N VAL A 886 12.41 0.91 -15.64
CA VAL A 886 11.77 1.50 -16.82
C VAL A 886 12.20 0.73 -18.08
N ILE A 887 11.23 0.15 -18.79
CA ILE A 887 11.44 -0.68 -19.99
C ILE A 887 10.74 -0.05 -21.20
N PRO A 888 11.48 0.43 -22.21
CA PRO A 888 10.91 0.77 -23.51
C PRO A 888 10.37 -0.48 -24.22
N SER A 889 9.08 -0.51 -24.57
CA SER A 889 8.45 -1.73 -25.07
C SER A 889 7.26 -1.55 -26.02
N TRP A 890 6.88 -0.32 -26.38
CA TRP A 890 5.80 -0.06 -27.35
C TRP A 890 6.08 1.18 -28.20
N GLN A 891 5.25 1.48 -29.21
CA GLN A 891 5.42 2.66 -30.08
C GLN A 891 4.09 3.35 -30.36
N TYR A 892 4.10 4.62 -30.79
CA TYR A 892 2.87 5.33 -31.15
C TYR A 892 2.33 4.87 -32.53
N PRO A 893 1.03 5.04 -32.81
CA PRO A 893 0.47 4.68 -34.13
C PRO A 893 0.89 5.61 -35.27
N TYR A 894 1.40 6.81 -34.97
CA TYR A 894 1.84 7.76 -36.00
C TYR A 894 3.30 7.55 -36.43
N SER A 895 4.07 6.72 -35.72
CA SER A 895 5.45 6.38 -36.07
C SER A 895 5.57 5.15 -37.00
N GLY A 896 4.43 4.63 -37.51
CA GLY A 896 4.34 3.44 -38.37
C GLY A 896 3.18 2.52 -37.94
N ASP A 897 3.08 1.32 -38.52
CA ASP A 897 2.12 0.30 -38.08
C ASP A 897 2.46 -0.11 -36.64
N GLN A 898 1.58 0.22 -35.68
CA GLN A 898 1.81 -0.12 -34.27
C GLN A 898 1.85 -1.65 -34.09
N ASN A 899 2.77 -2.15 -33.27
CA ASN A 899 2.78 -3.54 -32.81
C ASN A 899 3.07 -3.56 -31.30
N LEU A 900 2.23 -4.26 -30.53
CA LEU A 900 2.31 -4.34 -29.06
C LEU A 900 2.89 -5.69 -28.55
N ASP A 901 3.49 -6.50 -29.43
CA ASP A 901 4.05 -7.81 -29.07
C ASP A 901 5.28 -7.70 -28.15
N GLN A 902 6.10 -6.66 -28.30
CA GLN A 902 7.22 -6.44 -27.38
C GLN A 902 6.72 -6.11 -25.98
N LEU A 903 5.73 -5.21 -25.86
CA LEU A 903 5.07 -4.90 -24.59
C LEU A 903 4.52 -6.17 -23.93
N TYR A 904 3.84 -7.02 -24.69
CA TYR A 904 3.36 -8.31 -24.20
C TYR A 904 4.50 -9.21 -23.70
N LYS A 905 5.59 -9.35 -24.46
CA LYS A 905 6.76 -10.17 -24.07
C LYS A 905 7.37 -9.70 -22.77
N GLU A 906 7.58 -8.39 -22.61
CA GLU A 906 8.20 -7.81 -21.41
C GLU A 906 7.32 -7.95 -20.16
N ILE A 907 6.00 -7.82 -20.32
CA ILE A 907 5.04 -8.04 -19.23
C ILE A 907 5.11 -9.50 -18.73
N VAL A 908 5.14 -10.46 -19.67
CA VAL A 908 5.18 -11.89 -19.33
C VAL A 908 6.54 -12.30 -18.75
N SER A 909 7.65 -11.83 -19.34
CA SER A 909 9.01 -12.15 -18.85
C SER A 909 9.24 -11.63 -17.43
N SER A 910 8.66 -10.47 -17.10
CA SER A 910 8.76 -9.85 -15.78
C SER A 910 7.83 -10.46 -14.73
N CYS A 911 7.01 -11.44 -15.11
CA CYS A 911 6.00 -12.09 -14.26
C CYS A 911 5.03 -11.09 -13.62
N ILE A 912 4.58 -10.10 -14.37
CA ILE A 912 3.59 -9.11 -13.90
C ILE A 912 2.25 -9.80 -13.61
N THR A 913 1.65 -9.49 -12.46
CA THR A 913 0.33 -10.04 -12.05
C THR A 913 -0.81 -9.05 -12.30
N THR A 914 -0.51 -7.75 -12.32
CA THR A 914 -1.47 -6.69 -12.64
C THR A 914 -0.82 -5.63 -13.51
N ILE A 915 -1.46 -5.26 -14.63
CA ILE A 915 -1.05 -4.12 -15.46
C ILE A 915 -2.01 -2.93 -15.29
N VAL A 916 -1.42 -1.75 -15.13
CA VAL A 916 -2.13 -0.46 -15.13
C VAL A 916 -1.81 0.27 -16.43
N ILE A 917 -2.83 0.53 -17.24
CA ILE A 917 -2.71 1.17 -18.54
C ILE A 917 -3.26 2.59 -18.47
N GLN A 918 -2.41 3.58 -18.78
CA GLN A 918 -2.83 4.96 -18.96
C GLN A 918 -3.30 5.17 -20.39
N PHE A 919 -4.61 5.12 -20.62
CA PHE A 919 -5.17 5.14 -21.97
C PHE A 919 -5.40 6.57 -22.48
N ASN A 920 -5.04 6.78 -23.74
CA ASN A 920 -5.43 7.94 -24.54
C ASN A 920 -5.64 7.50 -26.00
N TYR A 921 -6.58 8.13 -26.71
CA TYR A 921 -6.87 7.83 -28.12
C TYR A 921 -5.63 7.93 -29.03
N ALA A 922 -4.66 8.79 -28.71
CA ALA A 922 -3.44 8.95 -29.49
C ALA A 922 -2.41 7.82 -29.27
N PHE A 923 -2.50 7.05 -28.18
CA PHE A 923 -1.44 6.11 -27.78
C PHE A 923 -1.57 4.75 -28.46
N PHE A 924 -2.79 4.35 -28.82
CA PHE A 924 -3.05 3.01 -29.32
C PHE A 924 -3.87 3.02 -30.61
N ASP A 925 -3.47 2.15 -31.53
CA ASP A 925 -4.37 1.63 -32.56
C ASP A 925 -5.36 0.67 -31.88
N PHE A 926 -6.64 0.80 -32.23
CA PHE A 926 -7.72 0.11 -31.51
C PHE A 926 -7.77 -1.38 -31.83
N GLN A 927 -7.34 -1.79 -33.02
CA GLN A 927 -7.27 -3.19 -33.40
C GLN A 927 -6.12 -3.87 -32.65
N GLU A 928 -4.94 -3.25 -32.64
CA GLU A 928 -3.76 -3.77 -31.93
C GLU A 928 -3.94 -3.76 -30.41
N PHE A 929 -4.55 -2.72 -29.85
CA PHE A 929 -4.89 -2.67 -28.42
C PHE A 929 -5.83 -3.81 -28.02
N SER A 930 -6.85 -4.09 -28.83
CA SER A 930 -7.81 -5.19 -28.57
C SER A 930 -7.14 -6.56 -28.64
N LYS A 931 -6.21 -6.77 -29.58
CA LYS A 931 -5.39 -7.99 -29.67
C LYS A 931 -4.50 -8.14 -28.44
N PHE A 932 -3.80 -7.09 -28.05
CA PHE A 932 -2.93 -7.06 -26.88
C PHE A 932 -3.68 -7.43 -25.60
N VAL A 933 -4.80 -6.75 -25.30
CA VAL A 933 -5.60 -7.03 -24.10
C VAL A 933 -6.10 -8.47 -24.09
N SER A 934 -6.51 -9.01 -25.24
CA SER A 934 -6.92 -10.42 -25.34
C SER A 934 -5.79 -11.38 -24.97
N LYS A 935 -4.56 -11.15 -25.45
CA LYS A 935 -3.37 -11.95 -25.10
C LYS A 935 -3.02 -11.86 -23.61
N ILE A 936 -3.20 -10.70 -22.99
CA ILE A 936 -2.92 -10.52 -21.55
C ILE A 936 -3.95 -11.26 -20.69
N ILE A 937 -5.24 -11.22 -21.07
CA ILE A 937 -6.30 -11.96 -20.37
C ILE A 937 -6.03 -13.46 -20.38
N GLU A 938 -5.51 -14.01 -21.49
CA GLU A 938 -5.12 -15.43 -21.60
C GLU A 938 -3.98 -15.84 -20.65
N LYS A 939 -3.32 -14.88 -20.01
CA LYS A 939 -2.26 -15.11 -19.01
C LYS A 939 -2.73 -14.91 -17.57
N ASP A 940 -4.03 -14.75 -17.34
CA ASP A 940 -4.62 -14.48 -16.02
C ASP A 940 -4.04 -13.23 -15.32
N ILE A 941 -3.56 -12.26 -16.11
CA ILE A 941 -3.03 -10.99 -15.61
C ILE A 941 -4.18 -9.98 -15.49
N ASN A 942 -4.30 -9.32 -14.33
CA ASN A 942 -5.32 -8.30 -14.14
C ASN A 942 -5.03 -7.06 -14.98
N ILE A 943 -6.07 -6.47 -15.57
CA ILE A 943 -5.96 -5.28 -16.41
C ILE A 943 -6.78 -4.14 -15.82
N ILE A 944 -6.08 -3.09 -15.41
CA ILE A 944 -6.67 -1.83 -14.94
C ILE A 944 -6.41 -0.76 -15.99
N ILE A 945 -7.45 -0.07 -16.44
CA ILE A 945 -7.35 0.98 -17.46
C ILE A 945 -7.82 2.31 -16.87
N PHE A 946 -6.99 3.34 -16.94
CA PHE A 946 -7.39 4.73 -16.68
C PHE A 946 -7.78 5.39 -17.99
N LEU A 947 -9.06 5.78 -18.12
CA LEU A 947 -9.57 6.55 -19.25
C LEU A 947 -9.56 8.04 -18.88
N HIS A 948 -8.56 8.79 -19.38
CA HIS A 948 -8.43 10.24 -19.16
C HIS A 948 -9.40 11.09 -20.00
N SER A 949 -10.00 10.47 -21.03
CA SER A 949 -11.08 11.04 -21.82
C SER A 949 -12.05 9.93 -22.23
N THR A 950 -13.33 10.25 -22.25
CA THR A 950 -14.40 9.38 -22.78
C THR A 950 -15.21 10.04 -23.89
N ILE A 951 -14.73 11.19 -24.39
CA ILE A 951 -15.34 11.91 -25.52
C ILE A 951 -14.58 11.49 -26.78
N ASP A 952 -15.30 10.87 -27.71
CA ASP A 952 -14.73 10.45 -28.98
C ASP A 952 -14.26 11.69 -29.79
N PRO A 953 -13.11 11.62 -30.46
CA PRO A 953 -12.59 12.71 -31.29
C PRO A 953 -13.44 12.96 -32.55
N ASP A 954 -13.88 14.20 -32.77
CA ASP A 954 -14.81 14.61 -33.84
C ASP A 954 -14.34 14.34 -35.29
N LYS A 955 -13.04 14.08 -35.51
CA LYS A 955 -12.43 13.94 -36.84
C LYS A 955 -11.76 12.59 -37.11
N GLN A 956 -11.92 11.61 -36.22
CA GLN A 956 -11.30 10.28 -36.37
C GLN A 956 -12.37 9.20 -36.20
N GLU A 957 -13.10 8.90 -37.28
CA GLU A 957 -14.23 7.97 -37.24
C GLU A 957 -13.86 6.59 -36.73
N GLN A 958 -12.64 6.13 -36.99
CA GLN A 958 -12.07 4.86 -36.56
C GLN A 958 -11.67 4.83 -35.07
N LYS A 959 -11.63 5.98 -34.39
CA LYS A 959 -11.20 6.10 -32.99
C LYS A 959 -12.38 6.39 -32.05
N LYS A 960 -13.43 5.57 -32.12
CA LYS A 960 -14.58 5.62 -31.21
C LYS A 960 -14.53 4.49 -30.20
N LEU A 961 -14.77 4.77 -28.92
CA LEU A 961 -14.68 3.76 -27.86
C LEU A 961 -15.56 2.54 -28.11
N ILE A 962 -16.66 2.71 -28.85
CA ILE A 962 -17.56 1.61 -29.23
C ILE A 962 -16.83 0.44 -29.91
N PHE A 963 -15.74 0.69 -30.64
CA PHE A 963 -14.98 -0.35 -31.34
C PHE A 963 -14.12 -1.21 -30.40
N ILE A 964 -13.79 -0.72 -29.21
CA ILE A 964 -13.00 -1.45 -28.20
C ILE A 964 -13.83 -1.86 -26.99
N THR A 965 -15.14 -1.64 -26.99
CA THR A 965 -16.05 -1.98 -25.89
C THR A 965 -15.93 -3.43 -25.43
N ASN A 966 -15.76 -4.39 -26.35
CA ASN A 966 -15.64 -5.80 -25.99
C ASN A 966 -14.34 -6.09 -25.21
N CYS A 967 -13.24 -5.45 -25.61
CA CYS A 967 -11.95 -5.50 -24.91
C CYS A 967 -12.05 -4.83 -23.54
N LEU A 968 -12.62 -3.63 -23.48
CA LEU A 968 -12.85 -2.89 -22.25
C LEU A 968 -13.72 -3.69 -21.26
N ARG A 969 -14.81 -4.33 -21.70
CA ARG A 969 -15.69 -5.13 -20.85
C ARG A 969 -14.98 -6.32 -20.18
N LYS A 970 -13.98 -6.91 -20.84
CA LYS A 970 -13.20 -8.03 -20.31
C LYS A 970 -12.06 -7.60 -19.39
N SER A 971 -11.71 -6.32 -19.36
CA SER A 971 -10.68 -5.80 -18.46
C SER A 971 -11.17 -5.86 -17.01
N THR A 972 -10.26 -6.09 -16.06
CA THR A 972 -10.60 -6.26 -14.64
C THR A 972 -11.26 -5.01 -14.05
N ARG A 973 -10.73 -3.82 -14.35
CA ARG A 973 -11.28 -2.54 -13.86
C ARG A 973 -11.00 -1.39 -14.84
N ILE A 974 -11.95 -0.48 -14.95
CA ILE A 974 -11.83 0.77 -15.70
C ILE A 974 -12.09 1.93 -14.75
N PHE A 975 -11.15 2.85 -14.69
CA PHE A 975 -11.26 4.07 -13.90
C PHE A 975 -11.49 5.28 -14.80
N VAL A 976 -12.47 6.08 -14.38
CA VAL A 976 -12.82 7.39 -14.96
C VAL A 976 -12.85 8.45 -13.86
N HIS A 977 -12.97 9.73 -14.20
CA HIS A 977 -12.85 10.81 -13.21
C HIS A 977 -14.18 11.48 -12.86
N THR A 978 -15.20 11.42 -13.73
CA THR A 978 -16.47 12.12 -13.54
C THR A 978 -17.70 11.20 -13.66
N ILE A 979 -18.84 11.66 -13.13
CA ILE A 979 -20.15 11.01 -13.34
C ILE A 979 -20.58 11.07 -14.82
N ASN A 980 -20.18 12.13 -15.54
CA ASN A 980 -20.45 12.25 -16.97
C ASN A 980 -19.73 11.17 -17.77
N ASP A 981 -18.50 10.80 -17.39
CA ASP A 981 -17.80 9.66 -17.97
C ASP A 981 -18.57 8.35 -17.74
N LEU A 982 -19.05 8.11 -16.52
CA LEU A 982 -19.86 6.92 -16.21
C LEU A 982 -21.10 6.82 -17.12
N ASN A 983 -21.81 7.93 -17.30
CA ASN A 983 -23.00 7.98 -18.14
C ASN A 983 -22.68 7.74 -19.63
N ARG A 984 -21.55 8.27 -20.13
CA ARG A 984 -21.09 7.99 -21.52
C ARG A 984 -20.74 6.52 -21.71
N LEU A 985 -19.99 5.93 -20.78
CA LEU A 985 -19.62 4.50 -20.83
C LEU A 985 -20.84 3.58 -20.67
N LYS A 986 -21.80 3.95 -19.83
CA LYS A 986 -23.08 3.25 -19.72
C LYS A 986 -23.83 3.20 -21.05
N ASN A 987 -23.83 4.29 -21.83
CA ASN A 987 -24.54 4.35 -23.11
C ASN A 987 -23.95 3.39 -24.17
N ILE A 988 -22.69 2.98 -24.02
CA ILE A 988 -22.05 1.96 -24.87
C ILE A 988 -21.99 0.57 -24.19
N GLY A 989 -22.69 0.39 -23.06
CA GLY A 989 -22.82 -0.90 -22.38
C GLY A 989 -21.64 -1.30 -21.50
N LEU A 990 -20.94 -0.33 -20.91
CA LEU A 990 -19.87 -0.54 -19.91
C LEU A 990 -20.32 0.00 -18.55
N VAL A 991 -20.53 -0.89 -17.58
CA VAL A 991 -21.01 -0.54 -16.22
C VAL A 991 -20.29 -1.37 -15.15
N ASP A 992 -20.30 -2.69 -15.27
CA ASP A 992 -19.93 -3.61 -14.17
C ASP A 992 -18.45 -3.53 -13.75
N ASN A 993 -17.57 -3.18 -14.69
CA ASN A 993 -16.15 -3.02 -14.43
C ASN A 993 -15.71 -1.54 -14.38
N VAL A 994 -16.64 -0.59 -14.34
CA VAL A 994 -16.34 0.86 -14.35
C VAL A 994 -16.54 1.48 -12.97
N SER A 995 -15.62 2.37 -12.57
CA SER A 995 -15.67 3.10 -11.30
C SER A 995 -15.04 4.48 -11.42
N ILE A 996 -15.47 5.43 -10.57
CA ILE A 996 -14.78 6.71 -10.44
C ILE A 996 -13.52 6.52 -9.60
N PHE A 997 -12.39 6.97 -10.14
CA PHE A 997 -11.16 7.21 -9.41
C PHE A 997 -10.83 8.71 -9.44
N PRO A 998 -10.85 9.40 -8.28
CA PRO A 998 -10.60 10.84 -8.24
C PRO A 998 -9.23 11.21 -8.81
N HIS A 999 -9.15 12.27 -9.61
CA HIS A 999 -7.87 12.78 -10.07
C HIS A 999 -7.13 13.48 -8.91
N PRO A 1000 -5.93 13.03 -8.49
CA PRO A 1000 -5.26 13.56 -7.30
C PRO A 1000 -4.75 15.00 -7.45
N ILE A 1001 -4.41 15.59 -6.30
CA ILE A 1001 -3.81 16.92 -6.15
C ILE A 1001 -2.46 16.78 -5.42
N LYS A 1002 -1.41 17.49 -5.85
CA LYS A 1002 -0.10 17.51 -5.18
C LYS A 1002 -0.18 18.34 -3.89
N ASN A 1003 0.49 17.91 -2.82
CA ASN A 1003 0.32 18.48 -1.47
C ASN A 1003 1.46 19.43 -1.02
N THR A 1004 2.24 19.96 -1.96
CA THR A 1004 3.55 20.60 -1.72
C THR A 1004 3.47 21.88 -0.89
N CYS A 1005 2.44 22.71 -1.06
CA CYS A 1005 2.32 23.99 -0.35
C CYS A 1005 1.79 23.88 1.10
N ILE A 1006 1.10 22.80 1.49
CA ILE A 1006 0.60 22.64 2.87
C ILE A 1006 1.76 22.49 3.86
N THR A 1007 2.82 21.79 3.45
CA THR A 1007 4.06 21.60 4.22
C THR A 1007 4.84 22.90 4.45
N LEU A 1008 4.79 23.85 3.51
CA LEU A 1008 5.54 25.12 3.59
C LEU A 1008 4.82 26.21 4.41
N ASN A 1009 3.48 26.16 4.51
CA ASN A 1009 2.66 27.26 5.03
C ASN A 1009 1.77 26.91 6.23
N SER A 1010 2.09 25.87 7.00
CA SER A 1010 1.27 25.42 8.15
C SER A 1010 1.07 26.48 9.26
N ASN A 1011 1.85 27.57 9.27
CA ASN A 1011 1.75 28.67 10.24
C ASN A 1011 1.51 30.07 9.63
N SER A 1012 1.38 30.22 8.30
CA SER A 1012 1.20 31.54 7.68
C SER A 1012 -0.28 31.80 7.35
N ARG A 1013 -0.85 32.87 7.91
CA ARG A 1013 -2.19 33.36 7.50
C ARG A 1013 -2.12 33.73 6.01
N ILE A 1014 -3.02 33.19 5.19
CA ILE A 1014 -3.15 33.62 3.79
C ILE A 1014 -3.58 35.09 3.80
N SER A 1015 -2.64 36.00 3.55
CA SER A 1015 -2.94 37.42 3.41
C SER A 1015 -3.43 37.66 1.98
N VAL A 1016 -4.75 37.57 1.77
CA VAL A 1016 -5.39 38.11 0.56
C VAL A 1016 -5.59 39.61 0.78
N PHE A 1017 -5.33 40.43 -0.23
CA PHE A 1017 -5.43 41.90 -0.15
C PHE A 1017 -4.43 42.56 0.83
N LYS A 1018 -3.10 42.37 0.64
CA LYS A 1018 -2.11 43.17 1.39
C LYS A 1018 -2.33 44.67 1.11
N ASN A 1019 -2.56 45.46 2.18
CA ASN A 1019 -2.77 46.92 2.21
C ASN A 1019 -2.42 47.68 0.92
N ASN A 1020 -3.44 48.24 0.24
CA ASN A 1020 -3.33 49.15 -0.92
C ASN A 1020 -2.61 48.63 -2.19
N LYS A 1021 -2.45 47.31 -2.38
CA LYS A 1021 -1.87 46.74 -3.61
C LYS A 1021 -2.93 46.30 -4.64
N LYS A 1022 -2.54 46.29 -5.92
CA LYS A 1022 -3.31 45.72 -7.06
C LYS A 1022 -3.75 44.28 -6.75
N LEU A 1023 -4.99 43.91 -7.07
CA LEU A 1023 -5.48 42.53 -7.05
C LEU A 1023 -4.64 41.68 -8.01
N ALA A 1024 -3.91 40.69 -7.50
CA ALA A 1024 -3.09 39.81 -8.31
C ALA A 1024 -3.91 38.61 -8.84
N ILE A 1025 -4.09 38.51 -10.15
CA ILE A 1025 -4.85 37.45 -10.82
C ILE A 1025 -3.88 36.55 -11.57
N GLY A 1026 -3.80 35.26 -11.22
CA GLY A 1026 -2.99 34.27 -11.92
C GLY A 1026 -3.78 33.47 -12.95
N SER A 1027 -3.14 33.02 -14.02
CA SER A 1027 -3.64 31.96 -14.91
C SER A 1027 -2.49 31.06 -15.34
N TYR A 1028 -2.74 29.76 -15.54
CA TYR A 1028 -1.70 28.78 -15.85
C TYR A 1028 -2.17 27.68 -16.81
N GLY A 1029 -1.29 27.29 -17.75
CA GLY A 1029 -1.46 26.13 -18.63
C GLY A 1029 -0.72 26.29 -19.96
N PHE A 1030 -0.74 25.25 -20.80
CA PHE A 1030 -0.12 25.33 -22.14
C PHE A 1030 -0.74 26.44 -23.01
N CYS A 1031 0.07 27.08 -23.86
CA CYS A 1031 -0.35 28.17 -24.73
C CYS A 1031 -1.15 27.64 -25.93
N LEU A 1032 -2.43 27.36 -25.70
CA LEU A 1032 -3.34 26.77 -26.70
C LEU A 1032 -4.64 27.60 -26.82
N PRO A 1033 -5.23 27.72 -28.04
CA PRO A 1033 -6.44 28.51 -28.27
C PRO A 1033 -7.63 28.14 -27.37
N ASN A 1034 -7.78 26.87 -27.02
CA ASN A 1034 -8.88 26.41 -26.18
C ASN A 1034 -8.73 26.73 -24.69
N LYS A 1035 -7.55 27.19 -24.24
CA LYS A 1035 -7.29 27.53 -22.83
C LYS A 1035 -7.83 28.91 -22.45
N GLY A 1036 -8.21 29.72 -23.44
CA GLY A 1036 -9.00 30.95 -23.27
C GLY A 1036 -8.25 32.17 -22.75
N PHE A 1037 -6.93 32.21 -22.93
CA PHE A 1037 -6.13 33.36 -22.54
C PHE A 1037 -6.50 34.63 -23.31
N SER A 1038 -6.93 34.50 -24.57
CA SER A 1038 -7.43 35.61 -25.39
C SER A 1038 -8.65 36.28 -24.77
N GLU A 1039 -9.62 35.49 -24.30
CA GLU A 1039 -10.85 35.97 -23.67
C GLU A 1039 -10.56 36.64 -22.33
N LEU A 1040 -9.63 36.10 -21.55
CA LEU A 1040 -9.18 36.74 -20.31
C LEU A 1040 -8.50 38.10 -20.58
N ILE A 1041 -7.66 38.21 -21.60
CA ILE A 1041 -7.03 39.48 -22.00
C ILE A 1041 -8.09 40.48 -22.49
N LYS A 1042 -9.07 40.03 -23.30
CA LYS A 1042 -10.20 40.84 -23.76
C LYS A 1042 -11.11 41.32 -22.63
N SER A 1043 -11.06 40.70 -21.45
CA SER A 1043 -11.82 41.13 -20.27
C SER A 1043 -11.19 42.35 -19.55
N ILE A 1044 -9.91 42.64 -19.79
CA ILE A 1044 -9.15 43.70 -19.08
C ILE A 1044 -9.78 45.10 -19.26
N PRO A 1045 -10.17 45.56 -20.46
CA PRO A 1045 -10.82 46.87 -20.63
C PRO A 1045 -12.11 47.01 -19.82
N LEU A 1046 -12.87 45.93 -19.66
CA LEU A 1046 -14.11 45.89 -18.88
C LEU A 1046 -13.82 46.03 -17.37
N LEU A 1047 -12.80 45.32 -16.87
CA LEU A 1047 -12.34 45.45 -15.48
C LEU A 1047 -11.81 46.86 -15.17
N LYS A 1048 -11.11 47.50 -16.14
CA LYS A 1048 -10.66 48.90 -16.03
C LYS A 1048 -11.84 49.86 -15.97
N THR A 1049 -12.84 49.67 -16.83
CA THR A 1049 -14.06 50.49 -16.83
C THR A 1049 -14.81 50.38 -15.49
N ALA A 1050 -14.79 49.21 -14.87
CA ALA A 1050 -15.33 48.96 -13.53
C ALA A 1050 -14.46 49.52 -12.37
N LYS A 1051 -13.36 50.23 -12.67
CA LYS A 1051 -12.42 50.84 -11.71
C LYS A 1051 -11.77 49.83 -10.76
N LEU A 1052 -11.60 48.57 -11.17
CA LEU A 1052 -10.85 47.59 -10.39
C LEU A 1052 -9.34 47.86 -10.52
N ASN A 1053 -8.61 47.84 -9.41
CA ASN A 1053 -7.15 47.95 -9.40
C ASN A 1053 -6.52 46.54 -9.37
N PHE A 1054 -6.01 46.04 -10.50
CA PHE A 1054 -5.55 44.65 -10.65
C PHE A 1054 -4.29 44.51 -11.52
N HIS A 1055 -3.72 43.30 -11.54
CA HIS A 1055 -2.68 42.84 -12.47
C HIS A 1055 -2.89 41.35 -12.79
N ILE A 1056 -2.83 40.98 -14.06
CA ILE A 1056 -2.97 39.59 -14.53
C ILE A 1056 -1.60 38.99 -14.85
N ASN A 1057 -1.27 37.84 -14.29
CA ASN A 1057 -0.08 37.06 -14.58
C ASN A 1057 -0.49 35.75 -15.29
N ILE A 1058 -0.13 35.60 -16.55
CA ILE A 1058 -0.36 34.39 -17.34
C ILE A 1058 0.96 33.61 -17.42
N PHE A 1059 1.02 32.46 -16.75
CA PHE A 1059 2.13 31.53 -16.83
C PHE A 1059 1.80 30.47 -17.87
N SER A 1060 2.37 30.56 -19.07
CA SER A 1060 1.96 29.67 -20.16
C SER A 1060 3.10 29.17 -21.02
N SER A 1061 3.37 27.88 -21.00
CA SER A 1061 4.41 27.27 -21.81
C SER A 1061 3.92 26.91 -23.21
N ILE A 1062 4.79 27.12 -24.21
CA ILE A 1062 4.52 26.70 -25.59
C ILE A 1062 4.49 25.17 -25.65
N TYR A 1063 3.39 24.59 -26.16
CA TYR A 1063 3.17 23.14 -26.16
C TYR A 1063 4.12 22.41 -27.12
N ASN A 1064 4.18 22.87 -28.37
CA ASN A 1064 5.12 22.45 -29.39
C ASN A 1064 5.37 23.63 -30.36
N ALA A 1065 6.32 23.50 -31.28
CA ALA A 1065 6.67 24.57 -32.23
C ALA A 1065 5.50 25.03 -33.12
N GLU A 1066 4.47 24.20 -33.32
CA GLU A 1066 3.31 24.54 -34.16
C GLU A 1066 2.37 25.55 -33.50
N TYR A 1067 2.43 25.71 -32.16
CA TYR A 1067 1.58 26.65 -31.41
C TYR A 1067 2.28 27.97 -31.07
N ASP A 1068 3.49 28.20 -31.57
CA ASP A 1068 4.23 29.44 -31.33
C ASP A 1068 3.48 30.68 -31.86
N TYR A 1069 2.74 30.54 -32.97
CA TYR A 1069 1.91 31.62 -33.52
C TYR A 1069 0.91 32.17 -32.50
N TYR A 1070 0.32 31.30 -31.67
CA TYR A 1070 -0.72 31.70 -30.74
C TYR A 1070 -0.15 32.55 -29.60
N TYR A 1071 1.08 32.28 -29.16
CA TYR A 1071 1.76 33.13 -28.19
C TYR A 1071 1.96 34.55 -28.73
N HIS A 1072 2.38 34.68 -29.99
CA HIS A 1072 2.53 35.97 -30.67
C HIS A 1072 1.18 36.69 -30.84
N GLU A 1073 0.10 35.98 -31.20
CA GLU A 1073 -1.25 36.55 -31.27
C GLU A 1073 -1.70 37.15 -29.93
N LEU A 1074 -1.38 36.51 -28.80
CA LEU A 1074 -1.68 37.06 -27.47
C LEU A 1074 -0.90 38.34 -27.19
N LEU A 1075 0.38 38.43 -27.59
CA LEU A 1075 1.19 39.65 -27.42
C LEU A 1075 0.68 40.80 -28.27
N ASP A 1076 0.28 40.53 -29.52
CA ASP A 1076 -0.30 41.53 -30.41
C ASP A 1076 -1.67 42.01 -29.91
N LEU A 1077 -2.48 41.11 -29.35
CA LEU A 1077 -3.75 41.45 -28.71
C LEU A 1077 -3.54 42.39 -27.51
N ILE A 1078 -2.52 42.14 -26.68
CA ILE A 1078 -2.18 43.00 -25.54
C ILE A 1078 -1.84 44.43 -26.00
N LYS A 1079 -1.02 44.56 -27.05
CA LYS A 1079 -0.68 45.87 -27.64
C LYS A 1079 -1.89 46.56 -28.26
N HIS A 1080 -2.71 45.81 -29.01
CA HIS A 1080 -3.88 46.36 -29.68
C HIS A 1080 -4.90 46.93 -28.68
N LEU A 1081 -5.05 46.31 -27.51
CA LEU A 1081 -5.96 46.77 -26.47
C LEU A 1081 -5.37 47.85 -25.54
N ASN A 1082 -4.08 48.20 -25.69
CA ASN A 1082 -3.34 49.12 -24.81
C ASN A 1082 -3.43 48.71 -23.31
N VAL A 1083 -3.10 47.45 -23.01
CA VAL A 1083 -3.19 46.85 -21.66
C VAL A 1083 -1.87 46.29 -21.12
N GLU A 1084 -0.74 46.75 -21.65
CA GLU A 1084 0.61 46.29 -21.30
C GLU A 1084 0.95 46.46 -19.81
N ASN A 1085 0.31 47.41 -19.13
CA ASN A 1085 0.53 47.71 -17.71
C ASN A 1085 -0.32 46.85 -16.76
N GLU A 1086 -1.23 46.05 -17.31
CA GLU A 1086 -2.24 45.28 -16.57
C GLU A 1086 -2.08 43.77 -16.74
N VAL A 1087 -1.28 43.30 -17.70
CA VAL A 1087 -1.03 41.87 -17.91
C VAL A 1087 0.44 41.56 -18.21
N THR A 1088 0.92 40.44 -17.69
CA THR A 1088 2.24 39.88 -17.97
C THR A 1088 2.08 38.43 -18.40
N ILE A 1089 2.72 38.03 -19.50
CA ILE A 1089 2.76 36.64 -19.97
C ILE A 1089 4.19 36.10 -19.90
N ASN A 1090 4.38 34.94 -19.28
CA ASN A 1090 5.67 34.25 -19.18
C ASN A 1090 5.59 32.92 -19.95
N ASN A 1091 6.47 32.74 -20.94
CA ASN A 1091 6.50 31.56 -21.81
C ASN A 1091 7.43 30.43 -21.35
N ASN A 1092 8.11 30.58 -20.22
CA ASN A 1092 9.00 29.55 -19.70
C ASN A 1092 8.20 28.33 -19.23
N TYR A 1093 8.69 27.14 -19.59
CA TYR A 1093 8.23 25.92 -18.96
C TYR A 1093 8.75 25.88 -17.52
N LEU A 1094 7.83 25.80 -16.56
CA LEU A 1094 8.14 25.73 -15.14
C LEU A 1094 7.73 24.36 -14.61
N HIS A 1095 8.55 23.79 -13.71
CA HIS A 1095 8.17 22.57 -13.01
C HIS A 1095 7.00 22.85 -12.04
N SER A 1096 6.20 21.83 -11.74
CA SER A 1096 4.99 21.96 -10.90
C SER A 1096 5.24 22.67 -9.56
N ASP A 1097 6.41 22.50 -8.94
CA ASP A 1097 6.71 23.12 -7.65
C ASP A 1097 7.00 24.63 -7.76
N ASP A 1098 7.65 25.04 -8.86
CA ASP A 1098 7.92 26.44 -9.16
C ASP A 1098 6.62 27.18 -9.48
N ILE A 1099 5.77 26.59 -10.33
CA ILE A 1099 4.49 27.20 -10.69
C ILE A 1099 3.55 27.28 -9.50
N GLN A 1100 3.49 26.26 -8.64
CA GLN A 1100 2.68 26.29 -7.41
C GLN A 1100 3.15 27.43 -6.49
N THR A 1101 4.46 27.65 -6.40
CA THR A 1101 5.03 28.77 -5.64
C THR A 1101 4.59 30.12 -6.22
N LEU A 1102 4.66 30.30 -7.54
CA LEU A 1102 4.22 31.54 -8.21
C LEU A 1102 2.70 31.77 -8.11
N LEU A 1103 1.90 30.71 -8.26
CA LEU A 1103 0.45 30.76 -8.11
C LEU A 1103 0.05 31.07 -6.65
N SER A 1104 0.82 30.59 -5.67
CA SER A 1104 0.60 30.90 -4.25
C SER A 1104 0.81 32.38 -3.92
N GLN A 1105 1.47 33.16 -4.79
CA GLN A 1105 1.66 34.60 -4.64
C GLN A 1105 0.48 35.44 -5.18
N GLN A 1106 -0.45 34.81 -5.90
CA GLN A 1106 -1.62 35.49 -6.47
C GLN A 1106 -2.76 35.59 -5.44
N ASP A 1107 -3.67 36.55 -5.61
CA ASP A 1107 -4.87 36.66 -4.78
C ASP A 1107 -5.95 35.68 -5.26
N ILE A 1108 -6.12 35.55 -6.58
CA ILE A 1108 -7.02 34.59 -7.23
C ILE A 1108 -6.37 33.95 -8.44
N ILE A 1109 -6.84 32.77 -8.84
CA ILE A 1109 -6.42 32.06 -10.04
C ILE A 1109 -7.63 31.85 -10.94
N VAL A 1110 -7.49 32.10 -12.24
CA VAL A 1110 -8.56 32.00 -13.23
C VAL A 1110 -8.16 31.01 -14.32
N TYR A 1111 -9.02 30.03 -14.60
CA TYR A 1111 -8.89 29.11 -15.74
C TYR A 1111 -10.01 29.38 -16.76
N PRO A 1112 -9.76 30.23 -17.78
CA PRO A 1112 -10.79 30.76 -18.69
C PRO A 1112 -11.10 29.81 -19.87
N TYR A 1113 -11.08 28.49 -19.66
CA TYR A 1113 -11.12 27.51 -20.75
C TYR A 1113 -12.38 27.67 -21.63
N GLN A 1114 -12.23 27.47 -22.93
CA GLN A 1114 -13.29 27.69 -23.92
C GLN A 1114 -13.93 26.38 -24.41
N ARG A 1115 -13.12 25.31 -24.52
CA ARG A 1115 -13.59 23.96 -24.90
C ARG A 1115 -12.60 22.89 -24.44
N SER A 1116 -13.09 21.69 -24.16
CA SER A 1116 -12.24 20.52 -23.93
C SER A 1116 -12.97 19.21 -24.20
N ASN A 1117 -12.23 18.24 -24.73
CA ASN A 1117 -12.66 16.84 -24.86
C ASN A 1117 -12.07 15.95 -23.74
N GLU A 1118 -11.32 16.54 -22.81
CA GLU A 1118 -10.75 15.86 -21.65
C GLU A 1118 -11.75 15.81 -20.48
N SER A 1119 -11.65 14.76 -19.67
CA SER A 1119 -12.54 14.57 -18.51
C SER A 1119 -12.09 15.33 -17.25
N SER A 1120 -10.83 15.72 -17.18
CA SER A 1120 -10.23 16.43 -16.04
C SER A 1120 -9.03 17.26 -16.51
N SER A 1121 -8.66 18.29 -15.75
CA SER A 1121 -7.50 19.15 -16.05
C SER A 1121 -6.39 18.96 -15.02
N ALA A 1122 -5.18 18.68 -15.49
CA ALA A 1122 -3.99 18.63 -14.63
C ALA A 1122 -3.58 20.04 -14.16
N SER A 1123 -3.66 21.06 -15.02
CA SER A 1123 -3.18 22.42 -14.69
C SER A 1123 -3.95 23.06 -13.54
N ILE A 1124 -5.25 22.76 -13.41
CA ILE A 1124 -6.04 23.26 -12.27
C ILE A 1124 -5.63 22.63 -10.94
N ARG A 1125 -5.02 21.43 -10.95
CA ARG A 1125 -4.51 20.77 -9.75
C ARG A 1125 -3.35 21.56 -9.14
N ASP A 1126 -2.48 22.14 -9.97
CA ASP A 1126 -1.43 23.05 -9.52
C ASP A 1126 -2.03 24.35 -8.94
N GLY A 1127 -3.09 24.88 -9.56
CA GLY A 1127 -3.82 26.04 -9.02
C GLY A 1127 -4.47 25.76 -7.68
N LEU A 1128 -5.11 24.60 -7.52
CA LEU A 1128 -5.72 24.18 -6.26
C LEU A 1128 -4.68 23.93 -5.17
N ALA A 1129 -3.54 23.34 -5.52
CA ALA A 1129 -2.43 23.09 -4.60
C ALA A 1129 -1.86 24.37 -3.98
N SER A 1130 -2.01 25.53 -4.65
CA SER A 1130 -1.60 26.84 -4.13
C SER A 1130 -2.43 27.35 -2.93
N LEU A 1131 -3.56 26.69 -2.62
CA LEU A 1131 -4.57 27.10 -1.63
C LEU A 1131 -5.23 28.46 -1.89
N ARG A 1132 -5.02 29.04 -3.07
CA ARG A 1132 -5.70 30.27 -3.52
C ARG A 1132 -7.09 29.97 -4.06
N PRO A 1133 -8.01 30.95 -4.01
CA PRO A 1133 -9.28 30.87 -4.71
C PRO A 1133 -9.09 30.62 -6.22
N VAL A 1134 -9.82 29.64 -6.75
CA VAL A 1134 -9.75 29.26 -8.16
C VAL A 1134 -11.12 29.48 -8.81
N LEU A 1135 -11.14 30.31 -9.85
CA LEU A 1135 -12.32 30.59 -10.67
C LEU A 1135 -12.18 29.87 -12.02
N VAL A 1136 -13.25 29.25 -12.48
CA VAL A 1136 -13.26 28.45 -13.71
C VAL A 1136 -14.45 28.80 -14.59
N THR A 1137 -14.30 28.64 -15.90
CA THR A 1137 -15.46 28.68 -16.81
C THR A 1137 -16.43 27.52 -16.56
N PRO A 1138 -17.73 27.65 -16.91
CA PRO A 1138 -18.75 26.63 -16.66
C PRO A 1138 -18.68 25.46 -17.66
N LEU A 1139 -17.51 24.80 -17.71
CA LEU A 1139 -17.24 23.62 -18.53
C LEU A 1139 -17.18 22.34 -17.70
N ALA A 1140 -17.64 21.24 -18.29
CA ALA A 1140 -17.72 19.93 -17.64
C ALA A 1140 -16.36 19.34 -17.21
N ILE A 1141 -15.24 19.81 -17.79
CA ILE A 1141 -13.87 19.41 -17.37
C ILE A 1141 -13.57 19.74 -15.90
N PHE A 1142 -14.30 20.68 -15.31
CA PHE A 1142 -14.13 21.09 -13.91
C PHE A 1142 -15.10 20.40 -12.94
N ASP A 1143 -16.00 19.53 -13.45
CA ASP A 1143 -17.01 18.86 -12.63
C ASP A 1143 -16.39 18.02 -11.50
N ASP A 1144 -15.18 17.49 -11.70
CA ASP A 1144 -14.47 16.70 -10.69
C ASP A 1144 -13.82 17.53 -9.57
N VAL A 1145 -13.87 18.86 -9.66
CA VAL A 1145 -13.40 19.80 -8.64
C VAL A 1145 -14.46 20.84 -8.29
N ASN A 1146 -15.73 20.55 -8.56
CA ASN A 1146 -16.85 21.47 -8.36
C ASN A 1146 -16.96 22.04 -6.93
N ASP A 1147 -16.49 21.30 -5.94
CA ASP A 1147 -16.50 21.65 -4.51
C ASP A 1147 -15.24 22.43 -4.08
N LEU A 1148 -14.27 22.56 -4.99
CA LEU A 1148 -13.01 23.25 -4.80
C LEU A 1148 -12.87 24.55 -5.61
N VAL A 1149 -13.79 24.83 -6.53
CA VAL A 1149 -13.72 25.97 -7.45
C VAL A 1149 -14.96 26.85 -7.36
N ASP A 1150 -14.86 28.08 -7.86
CA ASP A 1150 -15.98 28.99 -8.07
C ASP A 1150 -16.22 29.13 -9.59
N TYR A 1151 -17.47 28.94 -10.04
CA TYR A 1151 -17.80 29.00 -11.47
C TYR A 1151 -18.10 30.44 -11.92
N LEU A 1152 -17.52 30.82 -13.05
CA LEU A 1152 -17.82 32.05 -13.79
C LEU A 1152 -19.17 31.92 -14.52
N PRO A 1153 -19.87 33.03 -14.79
CA PRO A 1153 -21.23 32.99 -15.35
C PRO A 1153 -21.31 32.48 -16.80
N GLY A 1154 -20.19 32.48 -17.53
CA GLY A 1154 -20.12 32.08 -18.93
C GLY A 1154 -18.70 32.06 -19.46
N LEU A 1155 -18.56 32.10 -20.79
CA LEU A 1155 -17.29 31.94 -21.51
C LEU A 1155 -16.78 33.26 -22.11
N SER A 1156 -17.65 34.26 -22.25
CA SER A 1156 -17.34 35.52 -22.94
C SER A 1156 -16.44 36.43 -22.09
N PRO A 1157 -15.70 37.38 -22.70
CA PRO A 1157 -14.94 38.38 -21.94
C PRO A 1157 -15.78 39.14 -20.89
N ASP A 1158 -17.04 39.46 -21.21
CA ASP A 1158 -18.00 40.08 -20.28
C ASP A 1158 -18.36 39.17 -19.10
N ASP A 1159 -18.56 37.88 -19.34
CA ASP A 1159 -18.79 36.90 -18.28
C ASP A 1159 -17.58 36.74 -17.35
N LEU A 1160 -16.37 36.69 -17.93
CA LEU A 1160 -15.13 36.63 -17.15
C LEU A 1160 -14.97 37.87 -16.27
N ALA A 1161 -15.14 39.07 -16.86
CA ALA A 1161 -15.02 40.33 -16.13
C ALA A 1161 -16.07 40.46 -15.02
N SER A 1162 -17.34 40.19 -15.34
CA SER A 1162 -18.44 40.27 -14.36
C SER A 1162 -18.29 39.25 -13.22
N GLY A 1163 -17.87 38.02 -13.53
CA GLY A 1163 -17.59 36.98 -12.53
C GLY A 1163 -16.44 37.35 -11.59
N ILE A 1164 -15.32 37.87 -12.13
CA ILE A 1164 -14.18 38.34 -11.34
C ILE A 1164 -14.59 39.51 -10.44
N MET A 1165 -15.35 40.47 -10.97
CA MET A 1165 -15.88 41.60 -10.18
C MET A 1165 -16.81 41.15 -9.07
N ALA A 1166 -17.76 40.27 -9.36
CA ALA A 1166 -18.70 39.74 -8.38
C ALA A 1166 -17.96 39.00 -7.26
N TRP A 1167 -16.94 38.22 -7.60
CA TRP A 1167 -16.07 37.56 -6.62
C TRP A 1167 -15.32 38.58 -5.76
N TYR A 1168 -14.69 39.59 -6.36
CA TYR A 1168 -13.96 40.64 -5.65
C TYR A 1168 -14.86 41.39 -4.67
N GLU A 1169 -16.02 41.86 -5.12
CA GLU A 1169 -17.00 42.58 -4.29
C GLU A 1169 -17.50 41.74 -3.12
N LYS A 1170 -17.72 40.43 -3.34
CA LYS A 1170 -18.18 39.51 -2.31
C LYS A 1170 -17.16 39.32 -1.18
N TYR A 1171 -15.86 39.36 -1.47
CA TYR A 1171 -14.82 38.98 -0.52
C TYR A 1171 -13.82 40.07 -0.12
N LYS A 1172 -13.78 41.23 -0.79
CA LYS A 1172 -12.82 42.33 -0.50
C LYS A 1172 -12.80 42.78 0.96
N ASN A 1173 -13.95 42.74 1.64
CA ASN A 1173 -14.09 43.12 3.05
C ASN A 1173 -14.26 41.92 3.99
N LYS A 1174 -14.00 40.70 3.51
CA LYS A 1174 -14.21 39.43 4.26
C LYS A 1174 -13.01 38.47 4.17
N PRO A 1175 -11.78 38.91 4.52
CA PRO A 1175 -10.59 38.07 4.41
C PRO A 1175 -10.66 36.81 5.29
N GLU A 1176 -11.34 36.86 6.43
CA GLU A 1176 -11.56 35.69 7.30
C GLU A 1176 -12.41 34.60 6.62
N THR A 1177 -13.34 34.98 5.75
CA THR A 1177 -14.16 34.02 5.00
C THR A 1177 -13.32 33.30 3.97
N ILE A 1178 -12.39 33.98 3.29
CA ILE A 1178 -11.46 33.34 2.35
C ILE A 1178 -10.56 32.35 3.10
N ASN A 1179 -10.04 32.72 4.27
CA ASN A 1179 -9.23 31.82 5.10
C ASN A 1179 -9.99 30.55 5.50
N LYS A 1180 -11.28 30.66 5.85
CA LYS A 1180 -12.14 29.50 6.15
C LYS A 1180 -12.38 28.62 4.92
N ILE A 1181 -12.61 29.21 3.76
CA ILE A 1181 -12.75 28.49 2.49
C ILE A 1181 -11.45 27.73 2.17
N SER A 1182 -10.29 28.40 2.25
CA SER A 1182 -8.99 27.77 2.02
C SER A 1182 -8.70 26.65 3.02
N ALA A 1183 -9.07 26.79 4.31
CA ALA A 1183 -8.92 25.71 5.29
C ALA A 1183 -9.81 24.49 4.97
N SER A 1184 -11.06 24.71 4.53
CA SER A 1184 -11.95 23.64 4.07
C SER A 1184 -11.40 22.95 2.82
N ARG A 1185 -10.90 23.73 1.85
CA ARG A 1185 -10.24 23.22 0.64
C ARG A 1185 -8.97 22.44 0.96
N ALA A 1186 -8.14 22.91 1.89
CA ALA A 1186 -6.94 22.20 2.34
C ALA A 1186 -7.28 20.80 2.90
N LYS A 1187 -8.39 20.67 3.64
CA LYS A 1187 -8.86 19.37 4.13
C LYS A 1187 -9.23 18.42 2.97
N LEU A 1188 -9.95 18.91 1.96
CA LEU A 1188 -10.36 18.15 0.77
C LEU A 1188 -9.16 17.80 -0.14
N ILE A 1189 -8.24 18.74 -0.35
CA ILE A 1189 -6.97 18.51 -1.06
C ILE A 1189 -6.17 17.42 -0.36
N ASN A 1190 -6.10 17.46 0.98
CA ASN A 1190 -5.43 16.43 1.75
C ASN A 1190 -6.14 15.07 1.68
N SER A 1191 -7.46 14.98 1.46
CA SER A 1191 -8.12 13.69 1.19
C SER A 1191 -7.92 13.20 -0.25
N ARG A 1192 -7.68 14.11 -1.20
CA ARG A 1192 -7.42 13.83 -2.63
C ARG A 1192 -5.92 13.88 -2.97
N SER A 1193 -5.02 13.72 -2.01
CA SER A 1193 -3.58 13.78 -2.27
C SER A 1193 -3.10 12.56 -3.05
N PHE A 1194 -2.04 12.74 -3.86
CA PHE A 1194 -1.37 11.61 -4.52
C PHE A 1194 -0.99 10.52 -3.51
N SER A 1195 -0.46 10.86 -2.34
CA SER A 1195 -0.10 9.87 -1.31
C SER A 1195 -1.27 8.97 -0.88
N LYS A 1196 -2.45 9.54 -0.59
CA LYS A 1196 -3.60 8.75 -0.13
C LYS A 1196 -4.24 7.95 -1.27
N LEU A 1197 -4.41 8.59 -2.42
CA LEU A 1197 -5.04 7.92 -3.56
C LEU A 1197 -4.13 6.84 -4.14
N SER A 1198 -2.81 7.00 -4.11
CA SER A 1198 -1.87 5.95 -4.54
C SER A 1198 -1.93 4.74 -3.62
N LEU A 1199 -2.03 4.94 -2.29
CA LEU A 1199 -2.26 3.85 -1.34
C LEU A 1199 -3.61 3.16 -1.59
N ARG A 1200 -4.69 3.92 -1.82
CA ARG A 1200 -5.99 3.35 -2.19
C ARG A 1200 -5.89 2.52 -3.47
N LEU A 1201 -5.21 3.02 -4.52
CA LEU A 1201 -5.02 2.29 -5.77
C LEU A 1201 -4.28 0.97 -5.55
N LEU A 1202 -3.21 0.98 -4.74
CA LEU A 1202 -2.48 -0.23 -4.38
C LEU A 1202 -3.37 -1.22 -3.62
N SER A 1203 -4.16 -0.77 -2.64
CA SER A 1203 -5.11 -1.65 -1.95
C SER A 1203 -6.20 -2.18 -2.88
N ILE A 1204 -6.65 -1.41 -3.89
CA ILE A 1204 -7.57 -1.93 -4.92
C ILE A 1204 -6.89 -3.03 -5.74
N ILE A 1205 -5.65 -2.82 -6.19
CA ILE A 1205 -4.88 -3.82 -6.96
C ILE A 1205 -4.74 -5.12 -6.16
N ASN A 1206 -4.25 -5.03 -4.93
CA ASN A 1206 -4.10 -6.17 -4.04
C ASN A 1206 -5.45 -6.84 -3.78
N SER A 1207 -6.51 -6.05 -3.56
CA SER A 1207 -7.86 -6.58 -3.36
C SER A 1207 -8.39 -7.31 -4.57
N LEU A 1208 -8.10 -6.86 -5.80
CA LEU A 1208 -8.51 -7.54 -7.03
C LEU A 1208 -7.82 -8.90 -7.15
N GLU A 1209 -6.53 -8.98 -6.84
CA GLU A 1209 -5.78 -10.26 -6.82
C GLU A 1209 -6.30 -11.23 -5.74
N ILE A 1210 -6.59 -10.73 -4.53
CA ILE A 1210 -7.15 -11.55 -3.45
C ILE A 1210 -8.53 -12.11 -3.81
N ASN A 1211 -9.31 -11.38 -4.61
CA ASN A 1211 -10.72 -11.65 -4.86
C ASN A 1211 -11.05 -12.12 -6.27
N GLN A 1212 -10.05 -12.60 -7.02
CA GLN A 1212 -10.27 -13.30 -8.29
C GLN A 1212 -11.23 -14.47 -8.06
N ASP A 1213 -12.30 -14.50 -8.86
CA ASP A 1213 -13.37 -15.50 -8.76
C ASP A 1213 -13.18 -16.64 -9.77
#